data_AF-A0AAD3H3Z5-F1
#
_entry.id   AF-A0AAD3H3Z5-F1
#
_cell.length_a   1.000
_cell.length_b   1.000
_cell.length_c   1.000
_cell.angle_alpha   90.00
_cell.angle_beta   90.00
_cell.angle_gamma   90.00
#
_symmetry.space_group_name_H-M   'P 1'
#
loop_
_entity.id
_entity.type
_entity.pdbx_description
1 polymer ?
#
loop_
_entity_poly.entity_id
_entity_poly.type
_entity_poly.pdbx_seq_one_letter_code
_entity_poly.pdbx_strand_id
1 'polypeptide(L)'
;MLAFWKQNVTFSLIHHIRNKRLSSSDSYVVRTLEKKQVVSYIQGKYVWTKSGRQTYRRWWSVSGSIADTKKNRIAGLDCIQRSAEATLWEWNVGSRPFFWRWNESLLNKDYTSAMRDGTKVLHDPEKLPSWKRRQRPPNDPSAHVKIKSKLEKFVKRKYLVDPFIESLISFFDVPKADDVRVVFNGTSSGLNDAVYAPWFPLPTIRSLLRRVEQGTWMGDADIGEMFYNFMLDEDIRKYAGVDVTQYFLDPANSEKVKKIWKAWCRLVMGFGPSPYLSTQSLLHAKPFILDGSLAGDVLVYIDDLRGTGLTEVEGWNGIQQVAKRLNFLGIQNAARKFRTILQEPGPWAGSMVYTSEGVHVLISKEKWSKTKKILGEMKAELELGKGMNFKKLRSDRGFLIYVTRSYLSMVPYLKGIHLTLSGYLPGKDKDGWKITGVKPRRSTADDDSLEEEFDYTKCPVTVEPATRLKDNLYALLKLCESEKPVKRLARVKHICAVAYGFLDASKAGFGSGVEIPIRDESSNFTGNKSLNLRFGHWCNEAQEQSSNFRELKNLVVAVEKAWKEGKLKEVELFIFTDNEVAERCYYKGTSSNRQLFELILRLRKIEMEGDLILHVIHISGVRMIHCGIDRLSRSDYNEGIAAGKSLESYMDLDKSALTRAPDLMTWVKSWWRSEVLGELSLLTPEEWFTFDEEREIGNALWLPAPAAAEAAVEQMATWSHSDADSRAHVLICPRLWTCQWRKQANKRCDVSIEIPIRDLEFWGEHTHFEPLLIFIRFPIYSKKPFRIRHEKLFMDKMARNLYEAKLQEGFKGSDWSNLLRELWEEAGRICGMC
;
A
#
# COMPACT_ATOMS: atom_id res chain seq x y z
N MET A 1 19.80 -10.14 -32.32
CA MET A 1 19.32 -9.49 -31.07
C MET A 1 19.64 -10.32 -29.82
N LEU A 2 19.09 -11.53 -29.64
CA LEU A 2 19.31 -12.34 -28.43
C LEU A 2 20.80 -12.69 -28.17
N ALA A 3 21.57 -13.07 -29.19
CA ALA A 3 23.00 -13.36 -29.04
C ALA A 3 23.80 -12.13 -28.54
N PHE A 4 23.49 -10.94 -29.08
CA PHE A 4 24.09 -9.68 -28.64
C PHE A 4 23.74 -9.37 -27.17
N TRP A 5 22.48 -9.58 -26.76
CA TRP A 5 22.10 -9.44 -25.35
C TRP A 5 22.89 -10.40 -24.45
N LYS A 6 23.02 -11.68 -24.80
CA LYS A 6 23.80 -12.68 -24.03
C LYS A 6 25.27 -12.28 -23.90
N GLN A 7 25.88 -11.78 -24.98
CA GLN A 7 27.24 -11.25 -24.97
C GLN A 7 27.38 -10.05 -24.03
N ASN A 8 26.47 -9.07 -24.10
CA ASN A 8 26.49 -7.90 -23.22
C ASN A 8 26.32 -8.25 -21.74
N VAL A 9 25.47 -9.23 -21.40
CA VAL A 9 25.35 -9.73 -20.02
C VAL A 9 26.71 -10.25 -19.55
N THR A 10 27.37 -11.07 -20.36
CA THR A 10 28.70 -11.63 -20.05
C THR A 10 29.76 -10.54 -19.90
N PHE A 11 29.86 -9.60 -20.85
CA PHE A 11 30.81 -8.49 -20.78
C PHE A 11 30.58 -7.60 -19.56
N SER A 12 29.32 -7.31 -19.22
CA SER A 12 28.99 -6.49 -18.04
C SER A 12 29.44 -7.13 -16.73
N LEU A 13 29.31 -8.47 -16.59
CA LEU A 13 29.80 -9.19 -15.42
C LEU A 13 31.33 -9.16 -15.34
N ILE A 14 32.02 -9.39 -16.47
CA ILE A 14 33.48 -9.35 -16.53
C ILE A 14 33.99 -7.97 -16.12
N HIS A 15 33.34 -6.90 -16.59
CA HIS A 15 33.68 -5.53 -16.23
C HIS A 15 33.49 -5.28 -14.73
N HIS A 16 32.34 -5.65 -14.16
CA HIS A 16 32.09 -5.50 -12.73
C HIS A 16 33.13 -6.25 -11.87
N ILE A 17 33.42 -7.51 -12.19
CA ILE A 17 34.40 -8.30 -11.44
C ILE A 17 35.80 -7.70 -11.56
N ARG A 18 36.18 -7.15 -12.72
CA ARG A 18 37.45 -6.43 -12.90
C ARG A 18 37.52 -5.19 -12.01
N ASN A 19 36.47 -4.35 -11.98
CA ASN A 19 36.45 -3.11 -11.20
C ASN A 19 36.47 -3.36 -9.69
N LYS A 20 35.62 -4.26 -9.17
CA LYS A 20 35.62 -4.62 -7.73
C LYS A 20 36.95 -5.22 -7.28
N ARG A 21 37.71 -5.86 -8.18
CA ARG A 21 39.06 -6.37 -7.89
C ARG A 21 40.14 -5.29 -7.87
N LEU A 22 40.01 -4.28 -8.74
CA LEU A 22 40.91 -3.12 -8.74
C LEU A 22 40.73 -2.26 -7.49
N SER A 23 39.51 -2.18 -6.94
CA SER A 23 39.24 -1.44 -5.70
C SER A 23 39.65 -2.18 -4.41
N SER A 24 39.85 -3.50 -4.46
CA SER A 24 40.08 -4.35 -3.27
C SER A 24 41.49 -4.93 -3.16
N SER A 25 42.44 -4.51 -4.01
CA SER A 25 43.81 -5.03 -3.94
C SER A 25 44.78 -4.05 -3.27
N ASP A 26 45.28 -4.48 -2.11
CA ASP A 26 46.69 -4.44 -1.72
C ASP A 26 47.62 -3.87 -2.81
N SER A 27 48.16 -2.67 -2.52
CA SER A 27 49.10 -1.95 -3.39
C SER A 27 50.28 -2.80 -3.87
N TYR A 28 50.64 -3.86 -3.14
CA TYR A 28 51.78 -4.72 -3.43
C TYR A 28 51.67 -5.49 -4.76
N VAL A 29 50.49 -6.02 -5.10
CA VAL A 29 50.37 -6.91 -6.27
C VAL A 29 50.12 -6.14 -7.56
N VAL A 30 49.39 -5.02 -7.52
CA VAL A 30 49.27 -4.07 -8.64
C VAL A 30 50.65 -3.49 -8.98
N ARG A 31 51.43 -3.06 -7.97
CA ARG A 31 52.84 -2.64 -8.16
C ARG A 31 53.71 -3.76 -8.76
N THR A 32 53.43 -5.03 -8.45
CA THR A 32 54.18 -6.17 -9.00
C THR A 32 53.82 -6.46 -10.46
N LEU A 33 52.56 -6.26 -10.86
CA LEU A 33 52.09 -6.36 -12.24
C LEU A 33 52.52 -5.16 -13.10
N GLU A 34 52.65 -3.98 -12.52
CA GLU A 34 53.23 -2.80 -13.19
C GLU A 34 54.76 -2.94 -13.37
N LYS A 35 55.46 -3.46 -12.36
CA LYS A 35 56.91 -3.71 -12.44
C LYS A 35 57.30 -4.88 -13.35
N LYS A 36 56.41 -5.86 -13.57
CA LYS A 36 56.65 -6.99 -14.48
C LYS A 36 55.78 -6.83 -15.73
N GLN A 37 56.37 -6.47 -16.87
CA GLN A 37 55.66 -6.44 -18.16
C GLN A 37 54.93 -7.79 -18.41
N VAL A 38 53.62 -7.81 -18.17
CA VAL A 38 52.76 -9.00 -18.32
C VAL A 38 52.36 -9.23 -19.78
N VAL A 39 52.35 -8.15 -20.57
CA VAL A 39 52.12 -8.12 -22.01
C VAL A 39 53.14 -7.20 -22.67
N SER A 40 53.55 -7.55 -23.88
CA SER A 40 54.41 -6.75 -24.76
C SER A 40 53.62 -6.32 -25.99
N TYR A 41 53.83 -5.10 -26.47
CA TYR A 41 53.20 -4.60 -27.69
C TYR A 41 54.11 -4.90 -28.89
N ILE A 42 53.66 -5.78 -29.79
CA ILE A 42 54.44 -6.23 -30.95
C ILE A 42 53.52 -6.18 -32.18
N GLN A 43 53.97 -5.51 -33.25
CA GLN A 43 53.26 -5.45 -34.54
C GLN A 43 51.76 -5.07 -34.42
N GLY A 44 51.45 -4.03 -33.65
CA GLY A 44 50.07 -3.54 -33.50
C GLY A 44 49.17 -4.36 -32.58
N LYS A 45 49.71 -5.37 -31.88
CA LYS A 45 48.93 -6.25 -30.99
C LYS A 45 49.63 -6.45 -29.64
N TYR A 46 48.84 -6.57 -28.58
CA TYR A 46 49.32 -6.99 -27.27
C TYR A 46 49.51 -8.51 -27.25
N VAL A 47 50.72 -8.96 -26.92
CA VAL A 47 51.10 -10.38 -26.82
C VAL A 47 51.56 -10.67 -25.39
N TRP A 48 51.17 -11.81 -24.82
CA TRP A 48 51.60 -12.21 -23.48
C TRP A 48 53.12 -12.44 -23.42
N THR A 49 53.78 -11.93 -22.38
CA THR A 49 55.19 -12.26 -22.13
C THR A 49 55.34 -13.71 -21.65
N LYS A 50 56.56 -14.28 -21.74
CA LYS A 50 56.86 -15.70 -21.46
C LYS A 50 56.31 -16.20 -20.12
N SER A 51 56.37 -15.37 -19.07
CA SER A 51 55.78 -15.65 -17.75
C SER A 51 54.52 -14.84 -17.45
N GLY A 52 54.15 -13.89 -18.33
CA GLY A 52 53.06 -12.94 -18.10
C GLY A 52 51.70 -13.61 -18.00
N ARG A 53 51.40 -14.57 -18.88
CA ARG A 53 50.13 -15.31 -18.84
C ARG A 53 49.96 -16.13 -17.56
N GLN A 54 51.02 -16.77 -17.08
CA GLN A 54 51.01 -17.52 -15.81
C GLN A 54 50.92 -16.59 -14.61
N THR A 55 51.66 -15.47 -14.61
CA THR A 55 51.62 -14.44 -13.56
C THR A 55 50.22 -13.83 -13.46
N TYR A 56 49.60 -13.49 -14.60
CA TYR A 56 48.22 -13.01 -14.67
C TYR A 56 47.21 -14.07 -14.19
N ARG A 57 47.35 -15.34 -14.60
CA ARG A 57 46.49 -16.44 -14.11
C ARG A 57 46.63 -16.66 -12.60
N ARG A 58 47.85 -16.58 -12.07
CA ARG A 58 48.14 -16.73 -10.64
C ARG A 58 47.59 -15.55 -9.84
N TRP A 59 47.75 -14.32 -10.33
CA TRP A 59 47.05 -13.14 -9.79
C TRP A 59 45.54 -13.35 -9.80
N TRP A 60 44.97 -13.81 -10.91
CA TRP A 60 43.54 -14.10 -11.02
C TRP A 60 43.07 -15.09 -9.94
N SER A 61 43.87 -16.14 -9.71
CA SER A 61 43.62 -17.19 -8.72
C SER A 61 43.76 -16.69 -7.27
N VAL A 62 44.80 -15.92 -6.95
CA VAL A 62 45.11 -15.42 -5.60
C VAL A 62 44.14 -14.32 -5.19
N SER A 63 43.86 -13.35 -6.06
CA SER A 63 42.86 -12.28 -5.82
C SER A 63 41.41 -12.80 -5.83
N GLY A 64 41.18 -14.05 -6.25
CA GLY A 64 39.89 -14.72 -6.14
C GLY A 64 39.61 -15.39 -4.80
N SER A 65 40.55 -15.33 -3.84
CA SER A 65 40.44 -15.95 -2.52
C SER A 65 39.64 -15.12 -1.49
N ILE A 66 39.38 -13.85 -1.76
CA ILE A 66 38.50 -13.01 -0.94
C ILE A 66 37.07 -13.57 -1.02
N ALA A 67 36.45 -13.85 0.13
CA ALA A 67 35.17 -14.55 0.23
C ALA A 67 34.06 -13.91 -0.62
N ASP A 68 34.00 -12.57 -0.66
CA ASP A 68 33.03 -11.83 -1.46
C ASP A 68 33.25 -12.00 -2.98
N THR A 69 34.52 -11.96 -3.42
CA THR A 69 34.89 -12.22 -4.83
C THR A 69 34.55 -13.65 -5.27
N LYS A 70 34.66 -14.63 -4.37
CA LYS A 70 34.24 -16.02 -4.64
C LYS A 70 32.72 -16.12 -4.79
N LYS A 71 31.94 -15.52 -3.89
CA LYS A 71 30.47 -15.46 -3.99
C LYS A 71 30.03 -14.78 -5.28
N ASN A 72 30.60 -13.62 -5.62
CA ASN A 72 30.34 -12.89 -6.86
C ASN A 72 30.58 -13.76 -8.10
N ARG A 73 31.70 -14.50 -8.12
CA ARG A 73 32.01 -15.40 -9.24
C ARG A 73 30.98 -16.53 -9.37
N ILE A 74 30.61 -17.18 -8.27
CA ILE A 74 29.65 -18.30 -8.29
C ILE A 74 28.27 -17.83 -8.75
N ALA A 75 27.75 -16.76 -8.12
CA ALA A 75 26.47 -16.19 -8.49
C ALA A 75 26.46 -15.65 -9.93
N GLY A 76 27.55 -14.99 -10.35
CA GLY A 76 27.69 -14.45 -11.70
C GLY A 76 27.69 -15.55 -12.76
N LEU A 77 28.42 -16.65 -12.53
CA LEU A 77 28.42 -17.81 -13.43
C LEU A 77 27.02 -18.44 -13.55
N ASP A 78 26.27 -18.55 -12.45
CA ASP A 78 24.88 -19.03 -12.49
C ASP A 78 23.99 -18.11 -13.35
N CYS A 79 24.14 -16.79 -13.23
CA CYS A 79 23.44 -15.83 -14.08
C CYS A 79 23.79 -15.99 -15.57
N ILE A 80 25.08 -16.18 -15.92
CA ILE A 80 25.50 -16.40 -17.31
C ILE A 80 24.94 -17.71 -17.87
N GLN A 81 25.02 -18.81 -17.10
CA GLN A 81 24.48 -20.09 -17.54
C GLN A 81 22.97 -20.00 -17.81
N ARG A 82 22.22 -19.36 -16.91
CA ARG A 82 20.78 -19.15 -17.10
C ARG A 82 20.46 -18.30 -18.32
N SER A 83 21.24 -17.24 -18.53
CA SER A 83 21.11 -16.35 -19.68
C SER A 83 21.45 -17.06 -20.99
N ALA A 84 22.42 -17.98 -20.99
CA ALA A 84 22.81 -18.76 -22.16
C ALA A 84 21.67 -19.68 -22.64
N GLU A 85 20.90 -20.23 -21.71
CA GLU A 85 19.77 -21.13 -22.00
C GLU A 85 18.42 -20.39 -22.18
N ALA A 86 18.38 -19.07 -21.94
CA ALA A 86 17.20 -18.25 -22.16
C ALA A 86 16.90 -18.08 -23.65
N THR A 87 15.61 -17.99 -23.97
CA THR A 87 15.09 -17.65 -25.30
C THR A 87 14.60 -16.20 -25.31
N LEU A 88 14.07 -15.74 -26.44
CA LEU A 88 13.42 -14.43 -26.51
C LEU A 88 12.17 -14.36 -25.60
N TRP A 89 11.52 -15.50 -25.34
CA TRP A 89 10.22 -15.56 -24.68
C TRP A 89 10.28 -16.07 -23.24
N GLU A 90 11.22 -16.97 -22.94
CA GLU A 90 11.25 -17.68 -21.67
C GLU A 90 12.65 -17.88 -21.09
N TRP A 91 12.72 -17.82 -19.76
CA TRP A 91 13.85 -18.26 -18.95
C TRP A 91 13.75 -19.78 -18.70
N ASN A 92 14.24 -20.59 -19.62
CA ASN A 92 14.07 -22.06 -19.61
C ASN A 92 14.58 -22.73 -18.33
N VAL A 93 15.67 -22.22 -17.77
CA VAL A 93 16.28 -22.67 -16.51
C VAL A 93 16.11 -21.66 -15.38
N GLY A 94 15.09 -20.80 -15.47
CA GLY A 94 14.72 -19.84 -14.44
C GLY A 94 15.60 -18.58 -14.43
N SER A 95 15.05 -17.49 -13.94
CA SER A 95 15.73 -16.19 -13.84
C SER A 95 16.65 -16.11 -12.61
N ARG A 96 17.54 -15.12 -12.58
CA ARG A 96 18.31 -14.73 -11.40
C ARG A 96 18.67 -13.26 -11.50
N PRO A 97 18.56 -12.47 -10.42
CA PRO A 97 18.92 -11.06 -10.47
C PRO A 97 20.39 -10.95 -10.87
N PHE A 98 20.66 -10.10 -11.85
CA PHE A 98 22.02 -9.77 -12.24
C PHE A 98 22.60 -8.80 -11.21
N PHE A 99 22.89 -9.32 -10.01
CA PHE A 99 23.20 -8.56 -8.80
C PHE A 99 24.26 -7.46 -8.99
N TRP A 100 25.19 -7.61 -9.93
CA TRP A 100 26.19 -6.59 -10.27
C TRP A 100 25.64 -5.32 -10.94
N ARG A 101 24.38 -5.37 -11.40
CA ARG A 101 23.64 -4.25 -11.99
C ARG A 101 22.76 -3.53 -10.96
N TRP A 102 22.85 -3.94 -9.70
CA TRP A 102 22.07 -3.40 -8.57
C TRP A 102 22.97 -2.67 -7.56
N ASN A 103 23.87 -1.81 -8.04
CA ASN A 103 24.90 -1.16 -7.22
C ASN A 103 24.82 0.37 -7.21
N GLU A 104 25.62 1.00 -6.34
CA GLU A 104 25.68 2.45 -6.09
C GLU A 104 25.76 3.32 -7.35
N SER A 105 26.54 2.92 -8.37
CA SER A 105 26.66 3.74 -9.60
C SER A 105 25.39 3.78 -10.46
N LEU A 106 24.42 2.89 -10.22
CA LEU A 106 23.22 2.75 -11.03
C LEU A 106 21.91 2.97 -10.26
N LEU A 107 21.93 2.76 -8.93
CA LEU A 107 20.74 2.82 -8.06
C LEU A 107 20.97 3.67 -6.80
N ASN A 108 22.12 4.36 -6.67
CA ASN A 108 22.54 5.19 -5.53
C ASN A 108 22.50 4.51 -4.16
N LYS A 109 22.48 3.16 -4.13
CA LYS A 109 22.62 2.31 -2.94
C LYS A 109 23.06 0.90 -3.34
N ASP A 110 23.94 0.28 -2.55
CA ASP A 110 24.48 -1.05 -2.88
C ASP A 110 23.53 -2.19 -2.47
N TYR A 111 22.61 -2.56 -3.36
CA TYR A 111 21.74 -3.74 -3.21
C TYR A 111 22.35 -5.03 -3.76
N THR A 112 23.61 -5.00 -4.20
CA THR A 112 24.34 -6.13 -4.80
C THR A 112 24.23 -7.37 -3.92
N SER A 113 24.52 -7.25 -2.62
CA SER A 113 24.50 -8.37 -1.68
C SER A 113 23.08 -8.91 -1.48
N ALA A 114 22.08 -8.04 -1.31
CA ALA A 114 20.68 -8.45 -1.16
C ALA A 114 20.18 -9.21 -2.40
N MET A 115 20.54 -8.79 -3.61
CA MET A 115 20.16 -9.46 -4.85
C MET A 115 20.95 -10.76 -5.11
N ARG A 116 22.19 -10.83 -4.63
CA ARG A 116 23.07 -12.00 -4.77
C ARG A 116 22.70 -13.12 -3.81
N ASP A 117 22.48 -12.75 -2.55
CA ASP A 117 22.42 -13.64 -1.38
C ASP A 117 21.00 -13.71 -0.78
N GLY A 118 20.12 -12.75 -1.09
CA GLY A 118 18.79 -12.62 -0.52
C GLY A 118 18.74 -11.53 0.56
N THR A 119 17.71 -10.69 0.52
CA THR A 119 17.45 -9.69 1.56
C THR A 119 17.22 -10.37 2.91
N LYS A 120 17.80 -9.83 3.97
CA LYS A 120 17.70 -10.40 5.31
C LYS A 120 16.26 -10.51 5.78
N VAL A 121 15.91 -11.68 6.29
CA VAL A 121 14.58 -11.95 6.86
C VAL A 121 14.65 -11.68 8.36
N LEU A 122 13.73 -10.84 8.85
CA LEU A 122 13.55 -10.65 10.29
C LEU A 122 12.98 -11.94 10.88
N HIS A 123 13.62 -12.46 11.92
CA HIS A 123 13.22 -13.72 12.52
C HIS A 123 13.60 -13.80 14.00
N ASP A 124 12.87 -14.63 14.72
CA ASP A 124 13.11 -15.01 16.10
C ASP A 124 13.98 -16.29 16.09
N PRO A 125 15.28 -16.19 16.39
CA PRO A 125 16.19 -17.33 16.27
C PRO A 125 15.83 -18.49 17.19
N GLU A 126 15.16 -18.22 18.31
CA GLU A 126 14.71 -19.25 19.26
C GLU A 126 13.51 -20.06 18.75
N LYS A 127 12.80 -19.54 17.75
CA LYS A 127 11.60 -20.19 17.16
C LYS A 127 11.86 -20.91 15.85
N LEU A 128 13.08 -20.85 15.31
CA LEU A 128 13.41 -21.49 14.04
C LEU A 128 13.19 -23.01 14.15
N PRO A 129 12.50 -23.62 13.17
CA PRO A 129 12.04 -24.99 13.32
C PRO A 129 13.12 -26.03 13.01
N SER A 130 12.90 -27.27 13.47
CA SER A 130 13.67 -28.47 13.10
C SER A 130 12.77 -29.60 12.58
N TRP A 131 11.66 -29.22 11.95
CA TRP A 131 10.59 -30.12 11.49
C TRP A 131 11.07 -31.04 10.37
N LYS A 132 11.08 -32.35 10.57
CA LYS A 132 11.57 -33.35 9.59
C LYS A 132 10.52 -34.36 9.12
N ARG A 133 9.24 -34.01 9.26
CA ARG A 133 8.13 -34.90 8.85
C ARG A 133 8.11 -35.06 7.32
N ARG A 134 7.92 -36.30 6.87
CA ARG A 134 7.77 -36.63 5.45
C ARG A 134 6.55 -35.96 4.82
N GLN A 135 6.66 -35.62 3.54
CA GLN A 135 5.55 -35.09 2.75
C GLN A 135 4.50 -36.17 2.53
N ARG A 136 3.22 -35.84 2.76
CA ARG A 136 2.12 -36.76 2.48
C ARG A 136 1.85 -36.85 0.97
N PRO A 137 1.45 -38.01 0.44
CA PRO A 137 0.95 -38.09 -0.93
C PRO A 137 -0.36 -37.31 -1.07
N PRO A 138 -0.66 -36.76 -2.27
CA PRO A 138 -1.99 -36.23 -2.56
C PRO A 138 -3.02 -37.37 -2.54
N ASN A 139 -4.27 -37.03 -2.23
CA ASN A 139 -5.36 -38.01 -2.23
C ASN A 139 -5.71 -38.48 -3.65
N ASP A 140 -5.55 -37.61 -4.66
CA ASP A 140 -5.81 -37.92 -6.07
C ASP A 140 -4.51 -38.34 -6.79
N PRO A 141 -4.44 -39.55 -7.37
CA PRO A 141 -3.32 -39.99 -8.19
C PRO A 141 -3.02 -39.06 -9.38
N SER A 142 -4.04 -38.43 -9.97
CA SER A 142 -3.83 -37.49 -11.10
C SER A 142 -3.06 -36.24 -10.65
N ALA A 143 -3.33 -35.76 -9.43
CA ALA A 143 -2.60 -34.67 -8.82
C ALA A 143 -1.13 -35.04 -8.56
N HIS A 144 -0.84 -36.31 -8.23
CA HIS A 144 0.53 -36.77 -8.02
C HIS A 144 1.43 -36.54 -9.25
N VAL A 145 0.94 -36.92 -10.45
CA VAL A 145 1.68 -36.73 -11.71
C VAL A 145 1.89 -35.25 -11.99
N LYS A 146 0.86 -34.42 -11.79
CA LYS A 146 0.95 -32.97 -12.02
C LYS A 146 1.90 -32.29 -11.03
N ILE A 147 1.86 -32.67 -9.75
CA ILE A 147 2.81 -32.19 -8.72
C ILE A 147 4.25 -32.56 -9.12
N LYS A 148 4.50 -33.82 -9.51
CA LYS A 148 5.81 -34.27 -9.96
C LYS A 148 6.33 -33.38 -11.10
N SER A 149 5.51 -33.12 -12.11
CA SER A 149 5.87 -32.23 -13.22
C SER A 149 6.23 -30.80 -12.76
N LYS A 150 5.50 -30.24 -11.79
CA LYS A 150 5.87 -28.92 -11.21
C LYS A 150 7.19 -28.97 -10.44
N LEU A 151 7.43 -30.02 -9.66
CA LEU A 151 8.68 -30.19 -8.92
C LEU A 151 9.87 -30.36 -9.86
N GLU A 152 9.73 -31.16 -10.94
CA GLU A 152 10.73 -31.30 -12.01
C GLU A 152 11.08 -29.94 -12.62
N LYS A 153 10.06 -29.11 -12.87
CA LYS A 153 10.26 -27.74 -13.35
C LYS A 153 11.06 -26.89 -12.35
N PHE A 154 10.76 -26.95 -11.05
CA PHE A 154 11.51 -26.19 -10.03
C PHE A 154 12.97 -26.67 -9.89
N VAL A 155 13.22 -27.97 -10.03
CA VAL A 155 14.58 -28.54 -10.04
C VAL A 155 15.33 -28.12 -11.30
N LYS A 156 14.70 -28.26 -12.48
CA LYS A 156 15.26 -27.82 -13.78
C LYS A 156 15.60 -26.33 -13.77
N ARG A 157 14.74 -25.51 -13.15
CA ARG A 157 14.96 -24.07 -12.96
C ARG A 157 15.91 -23.73 -11.83
N LYS A 158 16.50 -24.74 -11.16
CA LYS A 158 17.44 -24.58 -10.05
C LYS A 158 16.88 -23.66 -8.95
N TYR A 159 15.59 -23.74 -8.67
CA TYR A 159 14.94 -23.06 -7.54
C TYR A 159 14.93 -23.97 -6.30
N LEU A 160 14.85 -25.28 -6.54
CA LEU A 160 15.09 -26.33 -5.56
C LEU A 160 16.52 -26.86 -5.75
N VAL A 161 17.36 -26.69 -4.75
CA VAL A 161 18.77 -27.09 -4.75
C VAL A 161 19.04 -28.13 -3.66
N ASP A 162 20.25 -28.65 -3.60
CA ASP A 162 20.67 -29.69 -2.63
C ASP A 162 21.62 -29.13 -1.56
N PRO A 163 21.19 -28.22 -0.66
CA PRO A 163 22.03 -27.72 0.42
C PRO A 163 21.87 -28.58 1.68
N PHE A 164 22.56 -28.19 2.74
CA PHE A 164 22.26 -28.66 4.08
C PHE A 164 20.84 -28.21 4.50
N ILE A 165 20.07 -29.11 5.10
CA ILE A 165 18.66 -28.90 5.49
C ILE A 165 18.48 -29.22 6.96
N GLU A 166 18.03 -28.24 7.73
CA GLU A 166 17.68 -28.37 9.15
C GLU A 166 16.19 -28.68 9.35
N SER A 167 15.33 -28.08 8.51
CA SER A 167 13.87 -28.24 8.60
C SER A 167 13.21 -28.29 7.23
N LEU A 168 12.05 -28.95 7.18
CA LEU A 168 11.19 -29.11 6.04
C LEU A 168 9.92 -28.27 6.18
N ILE A 169 9.41 -27.79 5.04
CA ILE A 169 8.06 -27.29 4.86
C ILE A 169 7.24 -28.32 4.08
N SER A 170 5.94 -28.34 4.32
CA SER A 170 5.01 -29.20 3.59
C SER A 170 4.47 -28.50 2.34
N PHE A 171 3.83 -29.23 1.44
CA PHE A 171 3.05 -28.66 0.34
C PHE A 171 1.81 -29.50 0.05
N PHE A 172 0.83 -28.87 -0.60
CA PHE A 172 -0.42 -29.52 -1.02
C PHE A 172 -0.89 -28.95 -2.35
N ASP A 173 -1.77 -29.68 -3.04
CA ASP A 173 -2.39 -29.25 -4.29
C ASP A 173 -3.69 -28.50 -4.05
N VAL A 174 -3.91 -27.49 -4.88
CA VAL A 174 -5.18 -26.78 -5.02
C VAL A 174 -5.66 -26.96 -6.46
N PRO A 175 -6.89 -27.45 -6.69
CA PRO A 175 -7.46 -27.59 -8.03
C PRO A 175 -7.45 -26.26 -8.78
N LYS A 176 -7.00 -26.27 -10.04
CA LYS A 176 -6.98 -25.10 -10.91
C LYS A 176 -7.42 -25.50 -12.32
N ALA A 177 -8.73 -25.46 -12.57
CA ALA A 177 -9.32 -25.98 -13.82
C ALA A 177 -8.82 -27.42 -14.08
N ASP A 178 -8.09 -27.64 -15.17
CA ASP A 178 -7.49 -28.91 -15.58
C ASP A 178 -6.08 -29.16 -14.98
N ASP A 179 -5.50 -28.19 -14.28
CA ASP A 179 -4.15 -28.24 -13.66
C ASP A 179 -4.23 -28.22 -12.12
N VAL A 180 -3.07 -28.37 -11.45
CA VAL A 180 -2.94 -28.16 -10.00
C VAL A 180 -2.00 -26.99 -9.71
N ARG A 181 -2.36 -26.20 -8.70
CA ARG A 181 -1.44 -25.24 -8.08
C ARG A 181 -0.85 -25.88 -6.82
N VAL A 182 0.46 -26.10 -6.84
CA VAL A 182 1.20 -26.55 -5.64
C VAL A 182 1.41 -25.36 -4.71
N VAL A 183 0.95 -25.49 -3.47
CA VAL A 183 1.09 -24.48 -2.42
C VAL A 183 2.05 -25.00 -1.36
N PHE A 184 3.17 -24.30 -1.16
CA PHE A 184 4.11 -24.61 -0.09
C PHE A 184 3.63 -23.97 1.21
N ASN A 185 3.79 -24.68 2.32
CA ASN A 185 3.21 -24.34 3.60
C ASN A 185 4.28 -24.38 4.69
N GLY A 186 4.78 -23.20 5.03
CA GLY A 186 5.69 -22.96 6.15
C GLY A 186 5.00 -22.83 7.51
N THR A 187 3.67 -22.79 7.58
CA THR A 187 2.94 -22.72 8.85
C THR A 187 2.99 -24.06 9.57
N SER A 188 2.81 -25.17 8.85
CA SER A 188 2.86 -26.48 9.48
C SER A 188 4.21 -26.77 10.15
N SER A 189 5.32 -26.27 9.62
CA SER A 189 6.63 -26.46 10.25
C SER A 189 6.94 -25.50 11.39
N GLY A 190 6.13 -24.45 11.58
CA GLY A 190 6.44 -23.33 12.48
C GLY A 190 7.35 -22.26 11.86
N LEU A 191 7.78 -22.41 10.60
CA LEU A 191 8.66 -21.44 9.94
C LEU A 191 8.00 -20.06 9.82
N ASN A 192 6.71 -20.00 9.44
CA ASN A 192 5.99 -18.73 9.32
C ASN A 192 5.79 -18.02 10.68
N ASP A 193 5.78 -18.75 11.79
CA ASP A 193 5.64 -18.18 13.14
C ASP A 193 6.99 -17.68 13.70
N ALA A 194 8.10 -18.14 13.12
CA ALA A 194 9.46 -17.77 13.48
C ALA A 194 9.96 -16.52 12.73
N VAL A 195 9.35 -16.19 11.60
CA VAL A 195 9.74 -15.05 10.76
C VAL A 195 8.74 -13.91 10.87
N TYR A 196 9.19 -12.69 10.57
CA TYR A 196 8.36 -11.50 10.62
C TYR A 196 8.46 -10.71 9.31
N ALA A 197 7.31 -10.19 8.89
CA ALA A 197 7.21 -9.24 7.79
C ALA A 197 6.34 -8.06 8.26
N PRO A 198 6.84 -6.81 8.16
CA PRO A 198 6.02 -5.65 8.47
C PRO A 198 4.81 -5.55 7.53
N TRP A 199 3.75 -4.91 8.02
CA TRP A 199 2.71 -4.42 7.12
C TRP A 199 3.32 -3.46 6.10
N PHE A 200 2.95 -3.63 4.83
CA PHE A 200 3.41 -2.78 3.73
C PHE A 200 2.24 -2.42 2.81
N PRO A 201 2.26 -1.23 2.21
CA PRO A 201 1.21 -0.82 1.29
C PRO A 201 1.36 -1.54 -0.05
N LEU A 202 0.24 -1.89 -0.67
CA LEU A 202 0.18 -2.14 -2.10
C LEU A 202 -0.58 -0.99 -2.76
N PRO A 203 -0.22 -0.59 -3.99
CA PRO A 203 -0.99 0.36 -4.76
C PRO A 203 -2.46 -0.05 -4.83
N THR A 204 -3.35 0.93 -4.72
CA THR A 204 -4.80 0.71 -4.77
C THR A 204 -5.36 1.26 -6.08
N ILE A 205 -6.64 1.02 -6.32
CA ILE A 205 -7.32 1.67 -7.45
C ILE A 205 -7.23 3.20 -7.36
N ARG A 206 -7.23 3.80 -6.16
CA ARG A 206 -7.01 5.24 -5.97
C ARG A 206 -5.61 5.69 -6.40
N SER A 207 -4.61 4.82 -6.25
CA SER A 207 -3.26 5.05 -6.77
C SER A 207 -3.28 5.20 -8.30
N LEU A 208 -4.02 4.33 -9.00
CA LEU A 208 -4.20 4.43 -10.46
C LEU A 208 -5.00 5.67 -10.85
N LEU A 209 -6.12 5.93 -10.17
CA LEU A 209 -7.00 7.06 -10.48
C LEU A 209 -6.32 8.43 -10.37
N ARG A 210 -5.30 8.58 -9.51
CA ARG A 210 -4.50 9.82 -9.41
C ARG A 210 -3.50 10.02 -10.55
N ARG A 211 -3.14 8.95 -11.27
CA ARG A 211 -2.15 8.96 -12.36
C ARG A 211 -2.76 9.06 -13.75
N VAL A 212 -4.08 8.92 -13.84
CA VAL A 212 -4.80 8.96 -15.11
C VAL A 212 -5.70 10.18 -15.18
N GLU A 213 -5.87 10.67 -16.39
CA GLU A 213 -6.81 11.71 -16.76
C GLU A 213 -7.64 11.23 -17.96
N GLN A 214 -8.57 12.07 -18.43
CA GLN A 214 -9.29 11.74 -19.65
C GLN A 214 -8.29 11.63 -20.81
N GLY A 215 -8.45 10.61 -21.64
CA GLY A 215 -7.60 10.35 -22.78
C GLY A 215 -6.36 9.50 -22.48
N THR A 216 -6.02 9.25 -21.21
CA THR A 216 -4.84 8.46 -20.85
C THR A 216 -4.95 7.03 -21.39
N TRP A 217 -3.92 6.61 -22.11
CA TRP A 217 -3.75 5.28 -22.65
C TRP A 217 -3.07 4.37 -21.61
N MET A 218 -3.57 3.15 -21.45
CA MET A 218 -3.12 2.22 -20.41
C MET A 218 -2.80 0.86 -20.99
N GLY A 219 -1.70 0.26 -20.55
CA GLY A 219 -1.33 -1.10 -20.93
C GLY A 219 -0.94 -1.97 -19.74
N ASP A 220 -1.05 -3.28 -19.96
CA ASP A 220 -0.74 -4.30 -18.97
C ASP A 220 0.58 -5.00 -19.28
N ALA A 221 1.40 -5.19 -18.24
CA ALA A 221 2.53 -6.09 -18.22
C ALA A 221 2.47 -6.99 -16.99
N ASP A 222 3.24 -8.07 -16.99
CA ASP A 222 3.21 -9.08 -15.93
C ASP A 222 4.64 -9.53 -15.62
N ILE A 223 5.03 -9.45 -14.35
CA ILE A 223 6.29 -10.04 -13.88
C ILE A 223 6.08 -11.55 -13.77
N GLY A 224 6.72 -12.27 -14.68
CA GLY A 224 6.70 -13.72 -14.68
C GLY A 224 7.41 -14.25 -13.44
N GLU A 225 6.78 -15.20 -12.75
CA GLU A 225 7.38 -15.86 -11.58
C GLU A 225 7.84 -14.90 -10.47
N MET A 226 7.08 -13.83 -10.23
CA MET A 226 7.35 -12.73 -9.29
C MET A 226 8.28 -13.08 -8.11
N PHE A 227 7.89 -13.99 -7.22
CA PHE A 227 8.70 -14.35 -6.05
C PHE A 227 10.01 -15.08 -6.43
N TYR A 228 9.97 -15.99 -7.40
CA TYR A 228 11.13 -16.82 -7.76
C TYR A 228 12.25 -16.01 -8.44
N ASN A 229 11.96 -14.79 -8.89
CA ASN A 229 13.00 -13.87 -9.36
C ASN A 229 14.00 -13.53 -8.27
N PHE A 230 13.60 -13.49 -7.00
CA PHE A 230 14.45 -13.01 -5.90
C PHE A 230 15.02 -14.16 -5.06
N MET A 231 16.23 -13.95 -4.54
CA MET A 231 16.92 -14.93 -3.68
C MET A 231 16.28 -14.94 -2.29
N LEU A 232 16.15 -16.14 -1.69
CA LEU A 232 15.81 -16.27 -0.27
C LEU A 232 17.07 -16.03 0.57
N ASP A 233 16.93 -15.40 1.74
CA ASP A 233 18.02 -15.19 2.72
C ASP A 233 18.78 -16.50 2.99
N GLU A 234 20.10 -16.47 2.85
CA GLU A 234 20.97 -17.64 3.03
C GLU A 234 20.75 -18.33 4.37
N ASP A 235 20.48 -17.57 5.44
CA ASP A 235 20.30 -18.10 6.79
C ASP A 235 18.98 -18.86 6.94
N ILE A 236 17.99 -18.53 6.11
CA ILE A 236 16.64 -19.13 6.14
C ILE A 236 16.52 -20.34 5.21
N ARG A 237 17.32 -20.42 4.13
CA ARG A 237 17.23 -21.50 3.11
C ARG A 237 17.24 -22.91 3.71
N LYS A 238 18.04 -23.14 4.76
CA LYS A 238 18.16 -24.43 5.45
C LYS A 238 16.89 -24.88 6.18
N TYR A 239 15.97 -23.96 6.46
CA TYR A 239 14.67 -24.25 7.08
C TYR A 239 13.52 -24.37 6.06
N ALA A 240 13.77 -24.03 4.79
CA ALA A 240 12.84 -24.11 3.68
C ALA A 240 13.05 -25.38 2.83
N GLY A 241 13.42 -26.49 3.48
CA GLY A 241 13.56 -27.80 2.84
C GLY A 241 12.21 -28.39 2.41
N VAL A 242 12.19 -29.27 1.42
CA VAL A 242 11.01 -30.00 0.96
C VAL A 242 11.36 -31.45 0.75
N ASP A 243 10.48 -32.35 1.20
CA ASP A 243 10.62 -33.77 0.95
C ASP A 243 10.01 -34.13 -0.40
N VAL A 244 10.87 -34.49 -1.34
CA VAL A 244 10.51 -34.87 -2.71
C VAL A 244 10.74 -36.36 -2.98
N THR A 245 11.02 -37.14 -1.92
CA THR A 245 11.35 -38.57 -2.00
C THR A 245 10.33 -39.34 -2.82
N GLN A 246 9.04 -39.18 -2.53
CA GLN A 246 7.98 -39.94 -3.22
C GLN A 246 7.85 -39.65 -4.72
N TYR A 247 8.44 -38.55 -5.23
CA TYR A 247 8.33 -38.14 -6.63
C TYR A 247 9.57 -38.49 -7.46
N PHE A 248 10.74 -38.52 -6.82
CA PHE A 248 12.04 -38.71 -7.48
C PHE A 248 12.79 -39.98 -7.06
N LEU A 249 12.30 -40.72 -6.07
CA LEU A 249 12.92 -41.97 -5.69
C LEU A 249 12.69 -43.00 -6.79
N ASP A 250 13.78 -43.41 -7.42
CA ASP A 250 13.80 -44.52 -8.34
C ASP A 250 13.62 -45.83 -7.53
N PRO A 251 12.58 -46.65 -7.82
CA PRO A 251 12.36 -47.93 -7.17
C PRO A 251 13.61 -48.83 -7.18
N ALA A 252 14.43 -48.78 -8.24
CA ALA A 252 15.65 -49.58 -8.35
C ALA A 252 16.76 -49.16 -7.37
N ASN A 253 16.69 -47.95 -6.83
CA ASN A 253 17.67 -47.40 -5.89
C ASN A 253 17.13 -47.27 -4.45
N SER A 254 15.93 -47.80 -4.19
CA SER A 254 15.21 -47.67 -2.92
C SER A 254 15.92 -48.30 -1.72
N GLU A 255 16.80 -49.28 -1.93
CA GLU A 255 17.63 -49.89 -0.89
C GLU A 255 18.79 -48.99 -0.42
N LYS A 256 19.34 -48.16 -1.33
CA LYS A 256 20.52 -47.30 -1.08
C LYS A 256 20.14 -45.87 -0.71
N VAL A 257 19.08 -45.32 -1.31
CA VAL A 257 18.63 -43.94 -1.08
C VAL A 257 17.26 -43.96 -0.41
N LYS A 258 17.20 -43.59 0.87
CA LYS A 258 15.96 -43.62 1.65
C LYS A 258 15.20 -42.29 1.70
N LYS A 259 15.85 -41.19 1.31
CA LYS A 259 15.32 -39.81 1.38
C LYS A 259 15.95 -38.94 0.30
N ILE A 260 15.12 -38.15 -0.38
CA ILE A 260 15.54 -37.11 -1.32
C ILE A 260 14.92 -35.79 -0.85
N TRP A 261 15.73 -34.94 -0.25
CA TRP A 261 15.33 -33.62 0.21
C TRP A 261 16.01 -32.56 -0.65
N LYS A 262 15.25 -31.50 -0.96
CA LYS A 262 15.76 -30.31 -1.64
C LYS A 262 15.37 -29.08 -0.84
N ALA A 263 16.01 -27.94 -1.06
CA ALA A 263 15.62 -26.70 -0.40
C ALA A 263 15.39 -25.56 -1.38
N TRP A 264 14.47 -24.67 -1.03
CA TRP A 264 14.27 -23.42 -1.76
C TRP A 264 15.46 -22.49 -1.60
N CYS A 265 15.97 -21.98 -2.73
CA CYS A 265 16.95 -20.89 -2.75
C CYS A 265 16.34 -19.53 -3.16
N ARG A 266 15.04 -19.51 -3.44
CA ARG A 266 14.27 -18.34 -3.90
C ARG A 266 13.12 -18.04 -2.95
N LEU A 267 12.61 -16.82 -2.98
CA LEU A 267 11.34 -16.52 -2.30
C LEU A 267 10.24 -17.44 -2.87
N VAL A 268 9.40 -17.96 -1.98
CA VAL A 268 8.46 -19.04 -2.30
C VAL A 268 7.03 -18.65 -1.91
N MET A 269 6.06 -19.07 -2.72
CA MET A 269 4.64 -18.91 -2.40
C MET A 269 4.31 -19.63 -1.10
N GLY A 270 3.65 -18.94 -0.16
CA GLY A 270 3.25 -19.47 1.14
C GLY A 270 4.28 -19.24 2.26
N PHE A 271 5.44 -18.65 1.96
CA PHE A 271 6.34 -18.08 2.96
C PHE A 271 5.94 -16.63 3.25
N GLY A 272 5.61 -16.34 4.51
CA GLY A 272 5.00 -15.07 4.94
C GLY A 272 5.72 -13.80 4.44
N PRO A 273 7.06 -13.71 4.54
CA PRO A 273 7.82 -12.55 4.07
C PRO A 273 7.96 -12.39 2.54
N SER A 274 7.63 -13.39 1.72
CA SER A 274 7.89 -13.32 0.27
C SER A 274 7.21 -12.13 -0.43
N PRO A 275 5.93 -11.79 -0.17
CA PRO A 275 5.32 -10.60 -0.74
C PRO A 275 6.03 -9.31 -0.32
N TYR A 276 6.37 -9.16 0.95
CA TYR A 276 7.08 -7.98 1.46
C TYR A 276 8.44 -7.80 0.77
N LEU A 277 9.27 -8.85 0.73
CA LEU A 277 10.64 -8.77 0.22
C LEU A 277 10.68 -8.61 -1.30
N SER A 278 9.78 -9.27 -2.03
CA SER A 278 9.72 -9.13 -3.49
C SER A 278 9.20 -7.76 -3.91
N THR A 279 8.18 -7.22 -3.23
CA THR A 279 7.72 -5.85 -3.48
C THR A 279 8.79 -4.83 -3.10
N GLN A 280 9.50 -5.01 -1.98
CA GLN A 280 10.63 -4.15 -1.60
C GLN A 280 11.71 -4.13 -2.70
N SER A 281 12.07 -5.31 -3.21
CA SER A 281 13.07 -5.44 -4.28
C SER A 281 12.63 -4.75 -5.57
N LEU A 282 11.32 -4.75 -5.89
CA LEU A 282 10.79 -3.99 -7.01
C LEU A 282 10.77 -2.48 -6.75
N LEU A 283 10.56 -2.04 -5.51
CA LEU A 283 10.68 -0.62 -5.17
C LEU A 283 12.12 -0.14 -5.42
N HIS A 284 13.14 -0.96 -5.10
CA HIS A 284 14.54 -0.65 -5.44
C HIS A 284 14.79 -0.61 -6.95
N ALA A 285 14.07 -1.41 -7.73
CA ALA A 285 14.16 -1.39 -9.18
C ALA A 285 13.39 -0.24 -9.83
N LYS A 286 12.41 0.35 -9.12
CA LYS A 286 11.45 1.31 -9.68
C LYS A 286 12.12 2.53 -10.31
N PRO A 287 13.10 3.21 -9.68
CA PRO A 287 13.80 4.36 -10.29
C PRO A 287 14.41 4.02 -11.65
N PHE A 288 14.94 2.80 -11.80
CA PHE A 288 15.57 2.34 -13.04
C PHE A 288 14.58 1.87 -14.11
N ILE A 289 13.41 1.41 -13.69
CA ILE A 289 12.35 0.90 -14.57
C ILE A 289 11.58 2.05 -15.24
N LEU A 290 11.40 3.16 -14.53
CA LEU A 290 10.76 4.36 -15.04
C LEU A 290 11.73 5.14 -15.94
N ASP A 291 11.18 5.92 -16.86
CA ASP A 291 11.95 6.69 -17.85
C ASP A 291 12.22 8.13 -17.43
N GLY A 292 11.80 8.51 -16.21
CA GLY A 292 11.90 9.86 -15.68
C GLY A 292 10.92 10.85 -16.31
N SER A 293 10.11 10.42 -17.28
CA SER A 293 9.08 11.28 -17.86
C SER A 293 7.90 11.42 -16.89
N LEU A 294 7.47 12.66 -16.64
CA LEU A 294 6.28 12.92 -15.82
C LEU A 294 4.98 12.37 -16.47
N ALA A 295 4.98 12.13 -17.78
CA ALA A 295 3.80 11.73 -18.56
C ALA A 295 3.52 10.21 -18.55
N GLY A 296 4.53 9.38 -18.28
CA GLY A 296 4.41 7.92 -18.21
C GLY A 296 4.78 7.37 -16.84
N ASP A 297 3.82 6.73 -16.15
CA ASP A 297 4.09 6.06 -14.86
C ASP A 297 3.68 4.58 -14.95
N VAL A 298 4.26 3.77 -14.07
CA VAL A 298 4.02 2.32 -14.01
C VAL A 298 3.65 1.96 -12.58
N LEU A 299 2.42 1.50 -12.43
CA LEU A 299 1.90 0.98 -11.19
C LEU A 299 2.13 -0.52 -11.08
N VAL A 300 2.75 -0.95 -9.98
CA VAL A 300 3.06 -2.35 -9.72
C VAL A 300 2.20 -2.88 -8.58
N TYR A 301 1.31 -3.83 -8.87
CA TYR A 301 0.52 -4.57 -7.89
C TYR A 301 0.97 -6.04 -7.88
N ILE A 302 1.94 -6.35 -7.00
CA ILE A 302 2.60 -7.67 -6.95
C ILE A 302 3.22 -8.02 -8.32
N ASP A 303 2.57 -8.88 -9.11
CA ASP A 303 3.00 -9.34 -10.42
C ASP A 303 2.38 -8.54 -11.57
N ASP A 304 1.26 -7.85 -11.34
CA ASP A 304 0.54 -7.07 -12.35
C ASP A 304 1.09 -5.64 -12.44
N LEU A 305 1.51 -5.23 -13.64
CA LEU A 305 1.98 -3.87 -13.93
C LEU A 305 1.00 -3.16 -14.85
N ARG A 306 0.71 -1.90 -14.53
CA ARG A 306 -0.11 -1.00 -15.34
C ARG A 306 0.72 0.20 -15.74
N GLY A 307 1.10 0.28 -17.00
CA GLY A 307 1.73 1.47 -17.57
C GLY A 307 0.68 2.46 -18.09
N THR A 308 0.98 3.75 -17.99
CA THR A 308 0.16 4.85 -18.51
C THR A 308 0.94 5.68 -19.53
N GLY A 309 0.25 6.32 -20.47
CA GLY A 309 0.81 7.31 -21.40
C GLY A 309 -0.27 8.25 -21.95
N LEU A 310 0.10 9.44 -22.42
CA LEU A 310 -0.86 10.40 -22.98
C LEU A 310 -1.27 10.01 -24.40
N THR A 311 -0.39 9.34 -25.13
CA THR A 311 -0.66 8.72 -26.43
C THR A 311 -0.50 7.20 -26.39
N GLU A 312 -1.08 6.51 -27.37
CA GLU A 312 -0.90 5.06 -27.53
C GLU A 312 0.59 4.68 -27.67
N VAL A 313 1.35 5.49 -28.43
CA VAL A 313 2.77 5.28 -28.70
C VAL A 313 3.59 5.44 -27.41
N GLU A 314 3.32 6.47 -26.61
CA GLU A 314 3.97 6.66 -25.31
C GLU A 314 3.65 5.52 -24.35
N GLY A 315 2.38 5.09 -24.29
CA GLY A 315 1.99 3.92 -23.48
C GLY A 315 2.75 2.65 -23.88
N TRP A 316 2.98 2.44 -25.18
CA TRP A 316 3.78 1.32 -25.68
C TRP A 316 5.26 1.47 -25.32
N ASN A 317 5.82 2.66 -25.49
CA ASN A 317 7.23 2.95 -25.17
C ASN A 317 7.52 2.74 -23.67
N GLY A 318 6.65 3.24 -22.79
CA GLY A 318 6.79 3.09 -21.34
C GLY A 318 6.78 1.62 -20.92
N ILE A 319 5.82 0.83 -21.39
CA ILE A 319 5.74 -0.59 -21.06
C ILE A 319 6.89 -1.40 -21.65
N GLN A 320 7.32 -1.08 -22.87
CA GLN A 320 8.51 -1.70 -23.45
C GLN A 320 9.77 -1.39 -22.64
N GLN A 321 9.93 -0.15 -22.16
CA GLN A 321 11.05 0.23 -21.32
C GLN A 321 11.06 -0.57 -20.02
N VAL A 322 9.91 -0.67 -19.35
CA VAL A 322 9.77 -1.50 -18.14
C VAL A 322 10.25 -2.92 -18.40
N ALA A 323 9.77 -3.54 -19.48
CA ALA A 323 10.16 -4.89 -19.85
C ALA A 323 11.67 -5.03 -20.10
N LYS A 324 12.27 -4.07 -20.82
CA LYS A 324 13.71 -4.04 -21.12
C LYS A 324 14.53 -3.90 -19.83
N ARG A 325 14.11 -3.01 -18.93
CA ARG A 325 14.79 -2.71 -17.65
C ARG A 325 14.68 -3.87 -16.66
N LEU A 326 13.52 -4.51 -16.55
CA LEU A 326 13.35 -5.74 -15.77
C LEU A 326 14.30 -6.86 -16.26
N ASN A 327 14.33 -7.12 -17.57
CA ASN A 327 15.25 -8.12 -18.13
C ASN A 327 16.72 -7.71 -17.98
N PHE A 328 17.03 -6.40 -18.04
CA PHE A 328 18.36 -5.90 -17.74
C PHE A 328 18.78 -6.19 -16.29
N LEU A 329 17.86 -6.14 -15.33
CA LEU A 329 18.13 -6.46 -13.93
C LEU A 329 18.11 -7.98 -13.65
N GLY A 330 17.78 -8.82 -14.63
CA GLY A 330 17.65 -10.27 -14.47
C GLY A 330 16.29 -10.70 -13.89
N ILE A 331 15.28 -9.83 -13.97
CA ILE A 331 13.89 -10.12 -13.58
C ILE A 331 13.10 -10.56 -14.82
N GLN A 332 12.32 -11.63 -14.67
CA GLN A 332 11.51 -12.15 -15.74
C GLN A 332 10.25 -11.31 -15.98
N ASN A 333 10.07 -10.85 -17.22
CA ASN A 333 8.80 -10.32 -17.72
C ASN A 333 8.06 -11.40 -18.54
N ALA A 334 6.75 -11.57 -18.33
CA ALA A 334 5.93 -12.52 -19.05
C ALA A 334 5.44 -11.94 -20.38
N ALA A 335 6.29 -11.93 -21.41
CA ALA A 335 6.02 -11.29 -22.68
C ALA A 335 4.71 -11.71 -23.37
N ARG A 336 4.27 -12.96 -23.20
CA ARG A 336 2.98 -13.45 -23.75
C ARG A 336 1.73 -12.79 -23.14
N LYS A 337 1.87 -12.10 -22.01
CA LYS A 337 0.77 -11.44 -21.30
C LYS A 337 0.68 -9.95 -21.61
N PHE A 338 1.54 -9.41 -22.46
CA PHE A 338 1.36 -8.04 -22.97
C PHE A 338 0.00 -7.92 -23.64
N ARG A 339 -0.72 -6.87 -23.27
CA ARG A 339 -2.01 -6.52 -23.88
C ARG A 339 -1.86 -5.22 -24.65
N THR A 340 -2.75 -5.03 -25.62
CA THR A 340 -2.89 -3.79 -26.36
C THR A 340 -3.11 -2.62 -25.40
N ILE A 341 -2.50 -1.48 -25.72
CA ILE A 341 -2.71 -0.24 -24.98
C ILE A 341 -4.10 0.29 -25.31
N LEU A 342 -4.94 0.54 -24.31
CA LEU A 342 -6.32 0.98 -24.49
C LEU A 342 -6.68 2.05 -23.46
N GLN A 343 -7.63 2.91 -23.78
CA GLN A 343 -8.27 3.83 -22.83
C GLN A 343 -9.34 3.13 -21.96
N GLU A 344 -9.81 1.96 -22.39
CA GLU A 344 -10.74 1.11 -21.65
C GLU A 344 -10.18 -0.32 -21.48
N PRO A 345 -9.04 -0.48 -20.80
CA PRO A 345 -8.39 -1.77 -20.70
C PRO A 345 -9.15 -2.72 -19.77
N GLY A 346 -8.72 -3.98 -19.79
CA GLY A 346 -9.19 -5.00 -18.86
C GLY A 346 -8.85 -4.70 -17.39
N PRO A 347 -9.36 -5.51 -16.45
CA PRO A 347 -9.29 -5.22 -15.03
C PRO A 347 -7.85 -5.15 -14.49
N TRP A 348 -7.58 -4.15 -13.64
CA TRP A 348 -6.36 -4.00 -12.84
C TRP A 348 -6.68 -4.01 -11.35
N ALA A 349 -5.95 -4.78 -10.54
CA ALA A 349 -6.21 -4.92 -9.10
C ALA A 349 -7.71 -5.22 -8.76
N GLY A 350 -8.45 -5.70 -9.76
CA GLY A 350 -9.85 -6.06 -9.72
C GLY A 350 -10.90 -5.11 -10.25
N SER A 351 -10.50 -3.90 -10.61
CA SER A 351 -11.36 -2.83 -11.10
C SER A 351 -11.06 -2.54 -12.56
N MET A 352 -12.06 -2.09 -13.32
CA MET A 352 -11.85 -1.54 -14.66
C MET A 352 -11.80 -0.02 -14.53
N VAL A 353 -10.80 0.61 -15.16
CA VAL A 353 -10.66 2.07 -15.22
C VAL A 353 -10.77 2.48 -16.67
N TYR A 354 -11.72 3.36 -16.97
CA TYR A 354 -11.96 3.88 -18.31
C TYR A 354 -11.59 5.36 -18.33
N THR A 355 -10.95 5.81 -19.41
CA THR A 355 -10.48 7.19 -19.59
C THR A 355 -10.97 7.83 -20.88
N SER A 356 -11.77 7.12 -21.69
CA SER A 356 -12.30 7.58 -23.00
C SER A 356 -13.17 8.84 -22.88
N GLU A 357 -14.28 8.74 -22.14
CA GLU A 357 -15.28 9.80 -21.97
C GLU A 357 -15.02 10.67 -20.72
N GLY A 358 -14.11 10.22 -19.86
CA GLY A 358 -13.79 10.76 -18.54
C GLY A 358 -13.19 9.64 -17.68
N VAL A 359 -12.63 9.95 -16.51
CA VAL A 359 -12.04 8.92 -15.64
C VAL A 359 -13.13 8.25 -14.83
N HIS A 360 -13.49 7.03 -15.21
CA HIS A 360 -14.53 6.23 -14.56
C HIS A 360 -13.95 4.95 -13.99
N VAL A 361 -14.55 4.46 -12.90
CA VAL A 361 -14.25 3.15 -12.33
C VAL A 361 -15.50 2.28 -12.22
N LEU A 362 -15.34 1.00 -12.54
CA LEU A 362 -16.40 0.00 -12.46
C LEU A 362 -15.84 -1.42 -12.29
N ILE A 363 -16.70 -2.42 -12.30
CA ILE A 363 -16.34 -3.84 -12.36
C ILE A 363 -16.98 -4.51 -13.58
N SER A 364 -16.53 -5.72 -13.93
CA SER A 364 -17.11 -6.47 -15.05
C SER A 364 -18.58 -6.84 -14.81
N LYS A 365 -19.36 -7.00 -15.89
CA LYS A 365 -20.77 -7.44 -15.84
C LYS A 365 -20.95 -8.76 -15.08
N GLU A 366 -20.01 -9.69 -15.27
CA GLU A 366 -19.99 -10.99 -14.57
C GLU A 366 -19.85 -10.79 -13.05
N LYS A 367 -18.91 -9.96 -12.60
CA LYS A 367 -18.72 -9.67 -11.18
C LYS A 367 -19.94 -8.96 -10.58
N TRP A 368 -20.54 -8.02 -11.31
CA TRP A 368 -21.75 -7.32 -10.88
C TRP A 368 -22.94 -8.27 -10.72
N SER A 369 -23.15 -9.16 -11.69
CA SER A 369 -24.19 -10.18 -11.63
C SER A 369 -23.99 -11.13 -10.44
N LYS A 370 -22.73 -11.53 -10.20
CA LYS A 370 -22.35 -12.34 -9.03
C LYS A 370 -22.60 -11.60 -7.71
N THR A 371 -22.32 -10.30 -7.62
CA THR A 371 -22.65 -9.46 -6.45
C THR A 371 -24.14 -9.51 -6.17
N LYS A 372 -24.98 -9.25 -7.19
CA LYS A 372 -26.44 -9.26 -7.03
C LYS A 372 -26.95 -10.63 -6.58
N LYS A 373 -26.41 -11.71 -7.15
CA LYS A 373 -26.73 -13.09 -6.74
C LYS A 373 -26.40 -13.34 -5.26
N ILE A 374 -25.18 -13.01 -4.84
CA ILE A 374 -24.73 -13.18 -3.45
C ILE A 374 -25.65 -12.42 -2.48
N LEU A 375 -25.94 -11.14 -2.78
CA LEU A 375 -26.81 -10.33 -1.92
C LEU A 375 -28.25 -10.84 -1.86
N GLY A 376 -28.78 -11.34 -2.99
CA GLY A 376 -30.10 -11.96 -3.05
C GLY A 376 -30.18 -13.25 -2.22
N GLU A 377 -29.17 -14.12 -2.34
CA GLU A 377 -29.06 -15.34 -1.52
C GLU A 377 -28.96 -15.03 -0.04
N MET A 378 -28.12 -14.06 0.36
CA MET A 378 -28.02 -13.63 1.76
C MET A 378 -29.34 -13.09 2.31
N LYS A 379 -30.08 -12.30 1.50
CA LYS A 379 -31.39 -11.78 1.89
C LYS A 379 -32.39 -12.92 2.09
N ALA A 380 -32.44 -13.88 1.18
CA ALA A 380 -33.31 -15.04 1.30
C ALA A 380 -32.97 -15.90 2.53
N GLU A 381 -31.68 -16.14 2.79
CA GLU A 381 -31.21 -16.83 4.00
C GLU A 381 -31.64 -16.09 5.28
N LEU A 382 -31.55 -14.75 5.30
CA LEU A 382 -31.98 -13.92 6.42
C LEU A 382 -33.49 -13.97 6.65
N GLU A 383 -34.30 -13.95 5.58
CA GLU A 383 -35.77 -14.03 5.65
C GLU A 383 -36.27 -15.40 6.11
N LEU A 384 -35.52 -16.46 5.85
CA LEU A 384 -35.80 -17.81 6.38
C LEU A 384 -35.62 -17.92 7.90
N GLY A 385 -34.98 -16.93 8.54
CA GLY A 385 -34.78 -16.88 9.99
C GLY A 385 -33.88 -17.99 10.55
N LYS A 386 -33.07 -18.63 9.70
CA LYS A 386 -32.08 -19.64 10.11
C LYS A 386 -30.69 -19.00 10.21
N GLY A 387 -29.83 -19.54 11.06
CA GLY A 387 -28.41 -19.15 11.12
C GLY A 387 -27.72 -19.26 9.75
N MET A 388 -26.81 -18.34 9.44
CA MET A 388 -26.12 -18.26 8.15
C MET A 388 -24.88 -19.15 8.12
N ASN A 389 -24.56 -19.75 6.97
CA ASN A 389 -23.35 -20.57 6.84
C ASN A 389 -22.07 -19.73 6.95
N PHE A 390 -21.25 -19.98 7.96
CA PHE A 390 -20.06 -19.17 8.25
C PHE A 390 -19.03 -19.19 7.12
N LYS A 391 -18.74 -20.37 6.56
CA LYS A 391 -17.71 -20.53 5.51
C LYS A 391 -18.13 -19.84 4.22
N LYS A 392 -19.40 -19.98 3.83
CA LYS A 392 -20.00 -19.29 2.69
C LYS A 392 -19.98 -17.77 2.90
N LEU A 393 -20.49 -17.30 4.03
CA LEU A 393 -20.54 -15.86 4.36
C LEU A 393 -19.13 -15.23 4.40
N ARG A 394 -18.12 -15.94 4.92
CA ARG A 394 -16.71 -15.50 4.91
C ARG A 394 -16.17 -15.37 3.49
N SER A 395 -16.47 -16.34 2.62
CA SER A 395 -16.09 -16.31 1.21
C SER A 395 -16.77 -15.15 0.47
N ASP A 396 -18.08 -15.01 0.64
CA ASP A 396 -18.89 -13.98 -0.01
C ASP A 396 -18.48 -12.58 0.44
N ARG A 397 -18.24 -12.38 1.75
CA ARG A 397 -17.64 -11.15 2.28
C ARG A 397 -16.32 -10.83 1.57
N GLY A 398 -15.43 -11.82 1.40
CA GLY A 398 -14.15 -11.64 0.71
C GLY A 398 -14.33 -11.15 -0.72
N PHE A 399 -15.30 -11.72 -1.45
CA PHE A 399 -15.66 -11.26 -2.79
C PHE A 399 -16.25 -9.83 -2.78
N LEU A 400 -17.14 -9.51 -1.83
CA LEU A 400 -17.75 -8.18 -1.73
C LEU A 400 -16.71 -7.10 -1.38
N ILE A 401 -15.76 -7.37 -0.48
CA ILE A 401 -14.65 -6.44 -0.17
C ILE A 401 -13.92 -6.05 -1.44
N TYR A 402 -13.69 -7.00 -2.35
CA TYR A 402 -13.06 -6.72 -3.63
C TYR A 402 -13.91 -5.83 -4.54
N VAL A 403 -15.24 -6.02 -4.58
CA VAL A 403 -16.18 -5.15 -5.31
C VAL A 403 -16.16 -3.73 -4.76
N THR A 404 -16.13 -3.58 -3.43
CA THR A 404 -16.14 -2.26 -2.78
C THR A 404 -14.88 -1.42 -3.04
N ARG A 405 -13.82 -2.02 -3.59
CA ARG A 405 -12.66 -1.24 -4.08
C ARG A 405 -13.06 -0.28 -5.19
N SER A 406 -13.94 -0.68 -6.10
CA SER A 406 -14.50 0.20 -7.14
C SER A 406 -15.64 1.09 -6.63
N TYR A 407 -16.47 0.55 -5.73
CA TYR A 407 -17.68 1.18 -5.21
C TYR A 407 -17.56 1.49 -3.71
N LEU A 408 -16.85 2.57 -3.39
CA LEU A 408 -16.59 2.98 -1.99
C LEU A 408 -17.88 3.25 -1.21
N SER A 409 -18.93 3.69 -1.89
CA SER A 409 -20.27 3.91 -1.35
C SER A 409 -20.88 2.65 -0.72
N MET A 410 -20.40 1.45 -1.09
CA MET A 410 -20.86 0.17 -0.53
C MET A 410 -20.09 -0.25 0.74
N VAL A 411 -18.86 0.23 0.96
CA VAL A 411 -17.98 -0.18 2.09
C VAL A 411 -18.70 -0.12 3.44
N PRO A 412 -19.42 0.95 3.78
CA PRO A 412 -20.14 1.05 5.05
C PRO A 412 -21.12 -0.08 5.35
N TYR A 413 -21.81 -0.55 4.32
CA TYR A 413 -22.89 -1.51 4.44
C TYR A 413 -22.38 -2.96 4.50
N LEU A 414 -21.07 -3.19 4.36
CA LEU A 414 -20.47 -4.49 4.70
C LEU A 414 -20.42 -4.73 6.22
N LYS A 415 -20.61 -3.69 7.05
CA LYS A 415 -20.45 -3.80 8.50
C LYS A 415 -21.36 -4.87 9.12
N GLY A 416 -22.60 -5.00 8.65
CA GLY A 416 -23.52 -6.06 9.10
C GLY A 416 -22.98 -7.46 8.85
N ILE A 417 -22.34 -7.69 7.70
CA ILE A 417 -21.69 -8.97 7.37
C ILE A 417 -20.47 -9.20 8.28
N HIS A 418 -19.65 -8.18 8.49
CA HIS A 418 -18.50 -8.27 9.40
C HIS A 418 -18.91 -8.61 10.83
N LEU A 419 -19.94 -7.93 11.34
CA LEU A 419 -20.46 -8.14 12.69
C LEU A 419 -21.04 -9.54 12.86
N THR A 420 -21.85 -9.99 11.91
CA THR A 420 -22.41 -11.36 11.86
C THR A 420 -21.31 -12.42 11.93
N LEU A 421 -20.25 -12.26 11.13
CA LEU A 421 -19.10 -13.17 11.16
C LEU A 421 -18.30 -13.08 12.46
N SER A 422 -18.26 -11.91 13.12
CA SER A 422 -17.50 -11.74 14.37
C SER A 422 -18.30 -12.08 15.63
N GLY A 423 -19.62 -12.31 15.52
CA GLY A 423 -20.51 -12.49 16.68
C GLY A 423 -20.16 -13.67 17.58
N TYR A 424 -19.52 -14.70 17.02
CA TYR A 424 -19.08 -15.88 17.78
C TYR A 424 -17.79 -15.66 18.60
N LEU A 425 -17.09 -14.53 18.40
CA LEU A 425 -15.83 -14.26 19.08
C LEU A 425 -16.07 -13.85 20.55
N PRO A 426 -15.17 -14.21 21.49
CA PRO A 426 -15.30 -13.84 22.88
C PRO A 426 -15.21 -12.33 23.09
N GLY A 427 -15.91 -11.81 24.10
CA GLY A 427 -15.97 -10.37 24.40
C GLY A 427 -16.82 -9.57 23.40
N LYS A 428 -17.64 -10.26 22.60
CA LYS A 428 -18.63 -9.65 21.71
C LYS A 428 -20.03 -9.76 22.29
N ASP A 429 -20.87 -8.77 22.04
CA ASP A 429 -22.31 -8.84 22.31
C ASP A 429 -23.03 -9.67 21.22
N LYS A 430 -24.34 -9.86 21.39
CA LYS A 430 -25.20 -10.58 20.44
C LYS A 430 -25.20 -10.01 19.02
N ASP A 431 -24.76 -8.77 18.84
CA ASP A 431 -24.70 -8.05 17.57
C ASP A 431 -23.26 -7.96 17.03
N GLY A 432 -22.29 -8.64 17.64
CA GLY A 432 -20.89 -8.70 17.21
C GLY A 432 -20.03 -7.49 17.62
N TRP A 433 -20.55 -6.59 18.44
CA TRP A 433 -19.81 -5.43 18.97
C TRP A 433 -18.97 -5.81 20.17
N LYS A 434 -17.85 -5.12 20.39
CA LYS A 434 -17.04 -5.33 21.59
C LYS A 434 -17.80 -4.82 22.81
N ILE A 435 -17.89 -5.64 23.86
CA ILE A 435 -18.51 -5.23 25.13
C ILE A 435 -17.57 -4.23 25.83
N THR A 436 -18.00 -2.98 25.95
CA THR A 436 -17.28 -1.92 26.67
C THR A 436 -17.18 -2.26 28.15
N GLY A 437 -15.98 -2.24 28.73
CA GLY A 437 -15.74 -2.51 30.16
C GLY A 437 -15.02 -3.83 30.45
N VAL A 438 -15.03 -4.80 29.52
CA VAL A 438 -14.09 -5.93 29.55
C VAL A 438 -12.76 -5.41 28.99
N LYS A 439 -11.76 -5.17 29.85
CA LYS A 439 -10.41 -4.81 29.39
C LYS A 439 -9.96 -5.92 28.42
N PRO A 440 -9.75 -5.63 27.12
CA PRO A 440 -9.02 -6.57 26.30
C PRO A 440 -7.64 -6.74 26.94
N ARG A 441 -7.13 -7.97 26.98
CA ARG A 441 -5.78 -8.28 27.48
C ARG A 441 -4.66 -7.70 26.59
N ARG A 442 -4.95 -6.69 25.76
CA ARG A 442 -4.06 -5.98 24.83
C ARG A 442 -4.62 -4.59 24.49
N SER A 443 -3.74 -3.60 24.59
CA SER A 443 -3.96 -2.17 24.41
C SER A 443 -4.24 -1.77 22.95
N THR A 444 -4.98 -0.66 22.79
CA THR A 444 -4.98 0.39 21.73
C THR A 444 -4.68 0.06 20.25
N ALA A 445 -4.66 -1.19 19.84
CA ALA A 445 -4.40 -1.59 18.47
C ALA A 445 -5.72 -1.73 17.67
N ASP A 446 -5.65 -1.32 16.41
CA ASP A 446 -6.71 -1.39 15.40
C ASP A 446 -7.50 -2.72 15.45
N ASP A 447 -8.77 -2.65 15.02
CA ASP A 447 -9.72 -3.78 14.92
C ASP A 447 -9.15 -5.02 14.20
N ASP A 448 -8.10 -4.84 13.38
CA ASP A 448 -7.42 -5.88 12.60
C ASP A 448 -6.40 -6.71 13.43
N SER A 449 -5.91 -6.21 14.57
CA SER A 449 -4.83 -6.87 15.36
C SER A 449 -5.32 -7.93 16.37
N LEU A 450 -6.62 -7.93 16.70
CA LEU A 450 -7.23 -8.94 17.55
C LEU A 450 -7.56 -10.24 16.79
N GLU A 451 -7.50 -10.22 15.46
CA GLU A 451 -7.67 -11.41 14.61
C GLU A 451 -6.43 -12.34 14.66
N GLU A 452 -5.26 -11.86 15.12
CA GLU A 452 -4.00 -12.61 15.07
C GLU A 452 -3.79 -13.62 16.20
N GLU A 453 -4.62 -13.62 17.24
CA GLU A 453 -4.49 -14.56 18.38
C GLU A 453 -5.62 -15.57 18.53
N PHE A 454 -6.61 -15.57 17.64
CA PHE A 454 -7.75 -16.46 17.75
C PHE A 454 -7.56 -17.74 16.93
N ASP A 455 -7.80 -18.88 17.57
CA ASP A 455 -7.74 -20.20 16.94
C ASP A 455 -8.91 -20.39 15.95
N TYR A 456 -8.65 -20.14 14.66
CA TYR A 456 -9.60 -20.33 13.57
C TYR A 456 -10.08 -21.78 13.40
N THR A 457 -9.51 -22.76 14.10
CA THR A 457 -10.03 -24.13 14.08
C THR A 457 -11.34 -24.29 14.85
N LYS A 458 -11.72 -23.28 15.66
CA LYS A 458 -12.98 -23.23 16.43
C LYS A 458 -14.12 -22.46 15.75
N CYS A 459 -14.03 -22.20 14.44
CA CYS A 459 -15.10 -21.49 13.73
C CYS A 459 -16.39 -22.32 13.69
N PRO A 460 -17.56 -21.72 14.00
CA PRO A 460 -18.84 -22.41 13.93
C PRO A 460 -19.24 -22.71 12.48
N VAL A 461 -20.11 -23.70 12.29
CA VAL A 461 -20.69 -24.00 10.97
C VAL A 461 -21.70 -22.92 10.56
N THR A 462 -22.50 -22.46 11.52
CA THR A 462 -23.53 -21.43 11.35
C THR A 462 -23.34 -20.29 12.34
N VAL A 463 -23.73 -19.08 11.95
CA VAL A 463 -23.72 -17.87 12.79
C VAL A 463 -25.06 -17.16 12.78
N GLU A 464 -25.42 -16.59 13.92
CA GLU A 464 -26.64 -15.77 14.03
C GLU A 464 -26.44 -14.42 13.34
N PRO A 465 -27.38 -13.97 12.50
CA PRO A 465 -27.34 -12.65 11.89
C PRO A 465 -27.30 -11.52 12.92
N ALA A 466 -26.39 -10.57 12.76
CA ALA A 466 -26.45 -9.32 13.51
C ALA A 466 -27.73 -8.55 13.13
N THR A 467 -28.38 -7.88 14.08
CA THR A 467 -29.63 -7.13 13.85
C THR A 467 -29.52 -6.15 12.67
N ARG A 468 -28.36 -5.52 12.52
CA ARG A 468 -28.07 -4.54 11.47
C ARG A 468 -27.92 -5.15 10.07
N LEU A 469 -27.71 -6.46 9.94
CA LEU A 469 -27.47 -7.10 8.65
C LEU A 469 -28.64 -6.82 7.68
N LYS A 470 -29.88 -6.80 8.19
CA LYS A 470 -31.08 -6.51 7.40
C LYS A 470 -31.02 -5.15 6.69
N ASP A 471 -30.78 -4.08 7.45
CA ASP A 471 -30.74 -2.72 6.90
C ASP A 471 -29.55 -2.54 5.95
N ASN A 472 -28.42 -3.18 6.26
CA ASN A 472 -27.22 -3.18 5.43
C ASN A 472 -27.42 -3.92 4.10
N LEU A 473 -28.08 -5.08 4.10
CA LEU A 473 -28.46 -5.79 2.88
C LEU A 473 -29.45 -4.97 2.05
N TYR A 474 -30.42 -4.29 2.68
CA TYR A 474 -31.33 -3.37 2.00
C TYR A 474 -30.55 -2.27 1.26
N ALA A 475 -29.61 -1.60 1.92
CA ALA A 475 -28.77 -0.58 1.30
C ALA A 475 -27.91 -1.15 0.16
N LEU A 476 -27.25 -2.29 0.34
CA LEU A 476 -26.43 -2.92 -0.70
C LEU A 476 -27.26 -3.28 -1.93
N LEU A 477 -28.45 -3.86 -1.73
CA LEU A 477 -29.37 -4.17 -2.83
C LEU A 477 -29.83 -2.91 -3.55
N LYS A 478 -30.09 -1.82 -2.82
CA LYS A 478 -30.50 -0.55 -3.41
C LYS A 478 -29.39 0.10 -4.25
N LEU A 479 -28.14 0.03 -3.79
CA LEU A 479 -26.97 0.48 -4.54
C LEU A 479 -26.64 -0.41 -5.75
N CYS A 480 -27.12 -1.66 -5.76
CA CYS A 480 -26.95 -2.62 -6.85
C CYS A 480 -28.22 -2.81 -7.72
N GLU A 481 -29.17 -1.88 -7.64
CA GLU A 481 -30.46 -1.96 -8.34
C GLU A 481 -30.28 -1.97 -9.87
N SER A 482 -29.29 -1.22 -10.39
CA SER A 482 -29.00 -1.14 -11.81
C SER A 482 -28.71 -2.50 -12.45
N GLU A 483 -29.17 -2.67 -13.70
CA GLU A 483 -28.93 -3.90 -14.49
C GLU A 483 -27.45 -4.06 -14.83
N LYS A 484 -26.84 -2.97 -15.32
CA LYS A 484 -25.42 -2.92 -15.67
C LYS A 484 -24.61 -2.33 -14.51
N PRO A 485 -23.31 -2.69 -14.39
CA PRO A 485 -22.42 -2.04 -13.42
C PRO A 485 -22.42 -0.53 -13.63
N VAL A 486 -22.60 0.22 -12.55
CA VAL A 486 -22.60 1.69 -12.60
C VAL A 486 -21.19 2.18 -12.94
N LYS A 487 -21.07 3.09 -13.92
CA LYS A 487 -19.83 3.82 -14.21
C LYS A 487 -19.70 4.94 -13.17
N ARG A 488 -18.83 4.78 -12.18
CA ARG A 488 -18.64 5.80 -11.14
C ARG A 488 -17.58 6.81 -11.57
N LEU A 489 -17.91 8.10 -11.55
CA LEU A 489 -16.92 9.16 -11.76
C LEU A 489 -15.83 9.09 -10.70
N ALA A 490 -14.58 9.08 -11.15
CA ALA A 490 -13.42 8.98 -10.27
C ALA A 490 -12.54 10.23 -10.32
N ARG A 491 -12.59 11.00 -11.42
CA ARG A 491 -11.94 12.30 -11.57
C ARG A 491 -12.77 13.17 -12.50
N VAL A 492 -12.97 14.43 -12.14
CA VAL A 492 -13.66 15.40 -12.99
C VAL A 492 -12.83 15.73 -14.22
N LYS A 493 -13.51 16.01 -15.33
CA LYS A 493 -12.90 16.32 -16.63
C LYS A 493 -12.25 17.70 -16.67
N HIS A 494 -12.81 18.67 -15.95
CA HIS A 494 -12.43 20.07 -16.00
C HIS A 494 -12.02 20.58 -14.61
N ILE A 495 -10.95 21.38 -14.53
CA ILE A 495 -10.49 21.99 -13.28
C ILE A 495 -11.54 22.94 -12.70
N CYS A 496 -12.35 23.60 -13.55
CA CYS A 496 -13.40 24.54 -13.14
C CYS A 496 -14.67 23.87 -12.55
N ALA A 497 -14.69 22.55 -12.41
CA ALA A 497 -15.86 21.78 -11.99
C ALA A 497 -15.99 21.60 -10.47
N VAL A 498 -15.33 22.43 -9.66
CA VAL A 498 -15.35 22.31 -8.19
C VAL A 498 -16.46 23.17 -7.59
N ALA A 499 -17.31 22.54 -6.79
CA ALA A 499 -18.36 23.21 -6.02
C ALA A 499 -18.05 23.15 -4.52
N TYR A 500 -18.35 24.23 -3.82
CA TYR A 500 -18.20 24.32 -2.38
C TYR A 500 -19.55 24.57 -1.74
N GLY A 501 -19.82 23.99 -0.58
CA GLY A 501 -21.00 24.34 0.19
C GLY A 501 -20.75 24.25 1.68
N PHE A 502 -21.36 25.16 2.45
CA PHE A 502 -21.47 24.99 3.88
C PHE A 502 -22.92 24.98 4.27
N LEU A 503 -23.19 24.20 5.31
CA LEU A 503 -24.52 23.99 5.81
C LEU A 503 -24.52 24.02 7.31
N ASP A 504 -25.54 24.68 7.83
CA ASP A 504 -25.82 24.74 9.25
C ASP A 504 -27.32 24.62 9.50
N ALA A 505 -27.70 24.05 10.63
CA ALA A 505 -29.10 23.95 11.02
C ALA A 505 -29.27 24.17 12.53
N SER A 506 -30.19 25.06 12.87
CA SER A 506 -30.62 25.31 14.24
C SER A 506 -31.90 24.55 14.57
N LYS A 507 -32.40 24.72 15.80
CA LYS A 507 -33.72 24.18 16.20
C LYS A 507 -34.87 24.83 15.41
N ALA A 508 -34.77 26.13 15.13
CA ALA A 508 -35.84 26.91 14.52
C ALA A 508 -35.83 26.82 12.98
N GLY A 509 -34.64 26.81 12.37
CA GLY A 509 -34.49 26.87 10.92
C GLY A 509 -33.18 26.27 10.40
N PHE A 510 -32.94 26.47 9.11
CA PHE A 510 -31.76 25.96 8.42
C PHE A 510 -31.19 27.01 7.48
N GLY A 511 -29.88 26.91 7.24
CA GLY A 511 -29.14 27.71 6.26
C GLY A 511 -28.19 26.84 5.46
N SER A 512 -28.09 27.08 4.16
CA SER A 512 -27.10 26.42 3.31
C SER A 512 -26.71 27.33 2.15
N GLY A 513 -25.42 27.49 1.92
CA GLY A 513 -24.87 28.16 0.74
C GLY A 513 -24.04 27.16 -0.05
N VAL A 514 -24.36 26.99 -1.34
CA VAL A 514 -23.57 26.15 -2.26
C VAL A 514 -23.14 26.99 -3.46
N GLU A 515 -21.84 27.25 -3.58
CA GLU A 515 -21.23 27.81 -4.78
C GLU A 515 -21.06 26.71 -5.83
N ILE A 516 -21.77 26.83 -6.96
CA ILE A 516 -21.75 25.85 -8.04
C ILE A 516 -21.22 26.49 -9.32
N PRO A 517 -20.27 25.85 -10.03
CA PRO A 517 -19.80 26.31 -11.33
C PRO A 517 -20.95 26.51 -12.34
N ILE A 518 -20.89 27.61 -13.09
CA ILE A 518 -21.89 27.95 -14.11
C ILE A 518 -21.48 27.32 -15.44
N ARG A 519 -22.44 26.68 -16.11
CA ARG A 519 -22.31 26.19 -17.47
C ARG A 519 -22.97 27.16 -18.47
N ASP A 520 -22.40 27.27 -19.66
CA ASP A 520 -23.02 27.98 -20.79
C ASP A 520 -24.09 27.12 -21.48
N GLU A 521 -24.73 27.65 -22.52
CA GLU A 521 -25.74 26.94 -23.31
C GLU A 521 -25.18 25.68 -24.02
N SER A 522 -23.87 25.65 -24.27
CA SER A 522 -23.15 24.50 -24.81
C SER A 522 -22.71 23.49 -23.72
N SER A 523 -23.19 23.68 -22.48
CA SER A 523 -22.85 22.88 -21.31
C SER A 523 -21.36 22.93 -20.90
N ASN A 524 -20.59 23.91 -21.35
CA ASN A 524 -19.19 24.09 -20.93
C ASN A 524 -19.10 24.96 -19.68
N PHE A 525 -18.13 24.69 -18.80
CA PHE A 525 -17.91 25.52 -17.62
C PHE A 525 -17.36 26.89 -18.01
N THR A 526 -18.06 27.94 -17.58
CA THR A 526 -17.71 29.35 -17.86
C THR A 526 -16.55 29.88 -17.01
N GLY A 527 -16.12 29.14 -15.98
CA GLY A 527 -15.18 29.61 -14.95
C GLY A 527 -15.84 30.43 -13.83
N ASN A 528 -17.06 30.93 -14.04
CA ASN A 528 -17.82 31.63 -13.01
C ASN A 528 -18.56 30.65 -12.10
N LYS A 529 -18.83 31.05 -10.85
CA LYS A 529 -19.61 30.28 -9.86
C LYS A 529 -20.88 31.05 -9.49
N SER A 530 -21.97 30.31 -9.27
CA SER A 530 -23.25 30.82 -8.77
C SER A 530 -23.42 30.42 -7.31
N LEU A 531 -23.70 31.39 -6.43
CA LEU A 531 -24.02 31.12 -5.04
C LEU A 531 -25.51 30.76 -4.91
N ASN A 532 -25.80 29.51 -4.59
CA ASN A 532 -27.15 29.02 -4.35
C ASN A 532 -27.42 29.04 -2.84
N LEU A 533 -28.11 30.07 -2.37
CA LEU A 533 -28.54 30.19 -0.98
C LEU A 533 -29.89 29.52 -0.77
N ARG A 534 -30.02 28.81 0.36
CA ARG A 534 -31.29 28.27 0.82
C ARG A 534 -31.37 28.44 2.33
N PHE A 535 -32.48 29.01 2.79
CA PHE A 535 -32.79 29.14 4.21
C PHE A 535 -34.30 28.99 4.41
N GLY A 536 -34.71 28.72 5.65
CA GLY A 536 -36.13 28.58 5.98
C GLY A 536 -36.35 27.98 7.36
N HIS A 537 -37.63 27.77 7.68
CA HIS A 537 -38.06 27.16 8.94
C HIS A 537 -38.35 25.67 8.74
N TRP A 538 -38.08 24.89 9.77
CA TRP A 538 -38.46 23.47 9.81
C TRP A 538 -39.97 23.32 10.04
N CYS A 539 -40.58 22.27 9.46
CA CYS A 539 -41.91 21.84 9.89
C CYS A 539 -41.86 21.29 11.33
N ASN A 540 -43.01 21.26 12.01
CA ASN A 540 -43.11 20.83 13.41
C ASN A 540 -42.46 19.46 13.64
N GLU A 541 -42.70 18.48 12.76
CA GLU A 541 -42.14 17.14 12.89
C GLU A 541 -40.60 17.12 12.76
N ALA A 542 -40.02 18.05 11.99
CA ALA A 542 -38.57 18.17 11.82
C ALA A 542 -37.91 18.97 12.96
N GLN A 543 -38.63 19.93 13.57
CA GLN A 543 -38.18 20.66 14.76
C GLN A 543 -38.01 19.74 15.97
N GLU A 544 -38.85 18.71 16.09
CA GLU A 544 -38.81 17.74 17.19
C GLU A 544 -37.69 16.69 17.06
N GLN A 545 -37.04 16.59 15.89
CA GLN A 545 -35.96 15.62 15.67
C GLN A 545 -34.66 16.03 16.37
N SER A 546 -33.66 15.15 16.35
CA SER A 546 -32.31 15.47 16.86
C SER A 546 -31.60 16.53 16.00
N SER A 547 -30.64 17.27 16.59
CA SER A 547 -29.81 18.23 15.86
C SER A 547 -29.06 17.58 14.69
N ASN A 548 -28.44 16.42 14.96
CA ASN A 548 -27.76 15.61 13.94
C ASN A 548 -28.67 15.27 12.75
N PHE A 549 -29.95 15.01 13.01
CA PHE A 549 -30.91 14.75 11.93
C PHE A 549 -31.21 15.99 11.11
N ARG A 550 -31.45 17.14 11.75
CA ARG A 550 -31.72 18.40 11.04
C ARG A 550 -30.54 18.82 10.17
N GLU A 551 -29.32 18.78 10.71
CA GLU A 551 -28.10 19.16 10.00
C GLU A 551 -27.83 18.22 8.81
N LEU A 552 -27.91 16.90 9.03
CA LEU A 552 -27.74 15.94 7.94
C LEU A 552 -28.86 16.04 6.89
N LYS A 553 -30.11 16.26 7.31
CA LYS A 553 -31.25 16.45 6.39
C LYS A 553 -31.05 17.71 5.54
N ASN A 554 -30.59 18.81 6.14
CA ASN A 554 -30.26 20.04 5.41
C ASN A 554 -29.25 19.73 4.28
N LEU A 555 -28.19 18.99 4.61
CA LEU A 555 -27.19 18.51 3.64
C LEU A 555 -27.81 17.68 2.52
N VAL A 556 -28.54 16.62 2.86
CA VAL A 556 -29.12 15.72 1.84
C VAL A 556 -30.05 16.48 0.89
N VAL A 557 -30.94 17.31 1.42
CA VAL A 557 -31.91 18.04 0.59
C VAL A 557 -31.20 19.08 -0.29
N ALA A 558 -30.10 19.69 0.17
CA ALA A 558 -29.34 20.66 -0.64
C ALA A 558 -28.71 19.98 -1.86
N VAL A 559 -28.01 18.86 -1.61
CA VAL A 559 -27.37 18.07 -2.67
C VAL A 559 -28.41 17.49 -3.63
N GLU A 560 -29.51 16.94 -3.11
CA GLU A 560 -30.59 16.38 -3.94
C GLU A 560 -31.24 17.41 -4.86
N LYS A 561 -31.49 18.63 -4.36
CA LYS A 561 -32.09 19.68 -5.16
C LYS A 561 -31.15 20.09 -6.29
N ALA A 562 -29.88 20.36 -5.98
CA ALA A 562 -28.88 20.73 -6.97
C ALA A 562 -28.65 19.61 -8.00
N TRP A 563 -28.69 18.34 -7.57
CA TRP A 563 -28.60 17.19 -8.46
C TRP A 563 -29.82 17.08 -9.40
N LYS A 564 -31.04 17.21 -8.88
CA LYS A 564 -32.28 17.17 -9.68
C LYS A 564 -32.38 18.31 -10.69
N GLU A 565 -31.78 19.46 -10.38
CA GLU A 565 -31.66 20.60 -11.29
C GLU A 565 -30.55 20.39 -12.34
N GLY A 566 -29.83 19.26 -12.33
CA GLY A 566 -28.77 18.94 -13.28
C GLY A 566 -27.44 19.68 -13.03
N LYS A 567 -27.36 20.46 -11.94
CA LYS A 567 -26.23 21.36 -11.65
C LYS A 567 -24.96 20.64 -11.17
N LEU A 568 -25.08 19.39 -10.70
CA LEU A 568 -23.98 18.63 -10.10
C LEU A 568 -23.35 17.60 -11.05
N LYS A 569 -23.77 17.52 -12.31
CA LYS A 569 -23.19 16.58 -13.27
C LYS A 569 -21.71 16.94 -13.55
N GLU A 570 -20.82 15.95 -13.47
CA GLU A 570 -19.36 16.06 -13.60
C GLU A 570 -18.72 17.06 -12.63
N VAL A 571 -19.31 17.27 -11.45
CA VAL A 571 -18.82 18.21 -10.42
C VAL A 571 -18.16 17.46 -9.26
N GLU A 572 -17.07 18.02 -8.73
CA GLU A 572 -16.50 17.61 -7.45
C GLU A 572 -17.00 18.56 -6.37
N LEU A 573 -17.88 18.04 -5.51
CA LEU A 573 -18.61 18.79 -4.51
C LEU A 573 -18.00 18.58 -3.12
N PHE A 574 -17.55 19.68 -2.53
CA PHE A 574 -17.03 19.75 -1.17
C PHE A 574 -18.08 20.38 -0.26
N ILE A 575 -18.56 19.61 0.70
CA ILE A 575 -19.51 20.05 1.70
C ILE A 575 -18.82 20.16 3.06
N PHE A 576 -18.94 21.32 3.69
CA PHE A 576 -18.39 21.60 5.01
C PHE A 576 -19.50 21.73 6.06
N THR A 577 -19.24 21.16 7.23
CA THR A 577 -20.14 21.17 8.38
C THR A 577 -19.33 21.14 9.67
N ASP A 578 -19.81 21.78 10.71
CA ASP A 578 -19.27 21.66 12.08
C ASP A 578 -19.79 20.42 12.82
N ASN A 579 -20.68 19.64 12.18
CA ASN A 579 -21.18 18.41 12.72
C ASN A 579 -20.26 17.22 12.42
N GLU A 580 -19.47 16.82 13.41
CA GLU A 580 -18.60 15.65 13.30
C GLU A 580 -19.41 14.35 13.09
N VAL A 581 -20.64 14.28 13.60
CA VAL A 581 -21.53 13.13 13.40
C VAL A 581 -21.92 13.02 11.93
N ALA A 582 -22.16 14.13 11.22
CA ALA A 582 -22.52 14.10 9.80
C ALA A 582 -21.37 13.55 8.92
N GLU A 583 -20.14 14.05 9.09
CA GLU A 583 -18.95 13.52 8.40
C GLU A 583 -18.76 12.04 8.75
N ARG A 584 -18.79 11.70 10.04
CA ARG A 584 -18.60 10.34 10.53
C ARG A 584 -19.67 9.40 10.00
N CYS A 585 -20.92 9.82 9.96
CA CYS A 585 -22.04 9.08 9.41
C CYS A 585 -21.85 8.86 7.90
N TYR A 586 -21.41 9.87 7.15
CA TYR A 586 -21.15 9.73 5.72
C TYR A 586 -20.05 8.69 5.44
N TYR A 587 -18.89 8.77 6.10
CA TYR A 587 -17.75 7.89 5.82
C TYR A 587 -17.81 6.51 6.50
N LYS A 588 -18.39 6.41 7.71
CA LYS A 588 -18.73 5.11 8.29
C LYS A 588 -19.99 4.51 7.66
N GLY A 589 -20.69 5.31 6.84
CA GLY A 589 -21.96 5.10 6.13
C GLY A 589 -23.05 4.42 6.94
N THR A 590 -23.05 4.62 8.26
CA THR A 590 -24.00 3.95 9.13
C THR A 590 -24.25 4.77 10.39
N SER A 591 -25.49 4.72 10.89
CA SER A 591 -25.92 5.28 12.18
C SER A 591 -26.79 4.26 12.93
N SER A 592 -26.83 4.30 14.26
CA SER A 592 -27.81 3.53 15.04
C SER A 592 -29.23 4.06 14.83
N ASN A 593 -29.36 5.34 14.45
CA ASN A 593 -30.63 5.94 14.09
C ASN A 593 -30.98 5.60 12.63
N ARG A 594 -32.13 4.95 12.44
CA ARG A 594 -32.66 4.52 11.13
C ARG A 594 -32.89 5.68 10.15
N GLN A 595 -33.33 6.85 10.63
CA GLN A 595 -33.56 8.01 9.77
C GLN A 595 -32.25 8.59 9.24
N LEU A 596 -31.21 8.66 10.08
CA LEU A 596 -29.87 9.07 9.64
C LEU A 596 -29.30 8.09 8.62
N PHE A 597 -29.51 6.79 8.83
CA PHE A 597 -29.11 5.74 7.89
C PHE A 597 -29.74 5.95 6.50
N GLU A 598 -31.05 6.21 6.44
CA GLU A 598 -31.77 6.43 5.17
C GLU A 598 -31.28 7.68 4.43
N LEU A 599 -30.99 8.77 5.17
CA LEU A 599 -30.41 9.99 4.59
C LEU A 599 -29.05 9.73 3.94
N ILE A 600 -28.18 8.94 4.59
CA ILE A 600 -26.88 8.60 4.02
C ILE A 600 -27.03 7.73 2.77
N LEU A 601 -27.96 6.77 2.78
CA LEU A 601 -28.21 5.91 1.62
C LEU A 601 -28.65 6.73 0.41
N ARG A 602 -29.49 7.75 0.60
CA ARG A 602 -29.89 8.69 -0.46
C ARG A 602 -28.69 9.42 -1.05
N LEU A 603 -27.80 9.97 -0.22
CA LEU A 603 -26.55 10.60 -0.69
C LEU A 603 -25.66 9.63 -1.48
N ARG A 604 -25.48 8.40 -0.98
CA ARG A 604 -24.67 7.38 -1.65
C ARG A 604 -25.26 6.94 -2.98
N LYS A 605 -26.60 6.92 -3.09
CA LYS A 605 -27.28 6.66 -4.36
C LYS A 605 -27.01 7.76 -5.38
N ILE A 606 -27.07 9.02 -4.95
CA ILE A 606 -26.74 10.19 -5.79
C ILE A 606 -25.28 10.17 -6.23
N GLU A 607 -24.34 9.84 -5.35
CA GLU A 607 -22.92 9.68 -5.70
C GLU A 607 -22.69 8.56 -6.74
N MET A 608 -23.47 7.46 -6.67
CA MET A 608 -23.37 6.38 -7.65
C MET A 608 -24.00 6.74 -8.99
N GLU A 609 -25.18 7.35 -9.01
CA GLU A 609 -25.96 7.58 -10.23
C GLU A 609 -25.73 8.95 -10.87
N GLY A 610 -25.28 9.93 -10.10
CA GLY A 610 -25.32 11.34 -10.46
C GLY A 610 -24.08 11.90 -11.13
N ASP A 611 -23.10 11.05 -11.45
CA ASP A 611 -21.86 11.45 -12.13
C ASP A 611 -21.15 12.61 -11.41
N LEU A 612 -20.98 12.49 -10.09
CA LEU A 612 -20.34 13.50 -9.24
C LEU A 612 -19.44 12.85 -8.18
N ILE A 613 -18.54 13.64 -7.63
CA ILE A 613 -17.70 13.25 -6.50
C ILE A 613 -18.14 14.08 -5.29
N LEU A 614 -18.49 13.42 -4.18
CA LEU A 614 -18.98 14.10 -2.97
C LEU A 614 -18.04 13.89 -1.79
N HIS A 615 -17.57 15.00 -1.21
CA HIS A 615 -16.83 15.04 0.05
C HIS A 615 -17.64 15.75 1.11
N VAL A 616 -17.77 15.15 2.29
CA VAL A 616 -18.43 15.78 3.46
C VAL A 616 -17.37 15.93 4.53
N ILE A 617 -16.93 17.15 4.83
CA ILE A 617 -15.74 17.43 5.63
C ILE A 617 -16.16 18.17 6.89
N HIS A 618 -15.73 17.66 8.03
CA HIS A 618 -15.89 18.36 9.30
C HIS A 618 -14.90 19.53 9.42
N ILE A 619 -15.39 20.70 9.83
CA ILE A 619 -14.59 21.87 10.21
C ILE A 619 -14.90 22.29 11.65
N SER A 620 -14.04 23.09 12.30
CA SER A 620 -14.38 23.61 13.63
C SER A 620 -15.57 24.59 13.56
N GLY A 621 -16.35 24.65 14.64
CA GLY A 621 -17.41 25.67 14.78
C GLY A 621 -16.86 27.09 14.72
N VAL A 622 -15.63 27.32 15.20
CA VAL A 622 -14.95 28.62 15.08
C VAL A 622 -14.71 29.00 13.62
N ARG A 623 -14.25 28.04 12.78
CA ARG A 623 -14.11 28.25 11.33
C ARG A 623 -15.48 28.50 10.69
N MET A 624 -16.53 27.76 11.11
CA MET A 624 -17.90 27.94 10.61
C MET A 624 -18.44 29.35 10.89
N ILE A 625 -18.24 29.86 12.11
CA ILE A 625 -18.61 31.23 12.50
C ILE A 625 -17.86 32.24 11.64
N HIS A 626 -16.54 32.07 11.49
CA HIS A 626 -15.71 32.98 10.69
C HIS A 626 -16.10 33.01 9.20
N CYS A 627 -16.67 31.92 8.69
CA CYS A 627 -17.19 31.85 7.33
C CYS A 627 -18.54 32.61 7.17
N GLY A 628 -19.29 32.79 8.26
CA GLY A 628 -20.54 33.55 8.31
C GLY A 628 -21.82 32.75 7.99
N ILE A 629 -21.73 31.42 7.81
CA ILE A 629 -22.93 30.58 7.57
C ILE A 629 -23.76 30.34 8.84
N ASP A 630 -23.15 30.33 10.03
CA ASP A 630 -23.89 30.24 11.31
C ASP A 630 -24.89 31.39 11.48
N ARG A 631 -24.58 32.59 10.97
CA ARG A 631 -25.50 33.73 11.00
C ARG A 631 -26.68 33.59 10.03
N LEU A 632 -26.48 32.93 8.88
CA LEU A 632 -27.52 32.63 7.91
C LEU A 632 -28.59 31.66 8.45
N SER A 633 -28.20 30.66 9.25
CA SER A 633 -29.15 29.74 9.90
C SER A 633 -29.97 30.41 11.02
N ARG A 634 -29.55 31.62 11.46
CA ARG A 634 -30.16 32.47 12.48
C ARG A 634 -30.79 33.76 11.92
N SER A 635 -30.89 33.90 10.60
CA SER A 635 -31.54 35.02 9.89
C SER A 635 -30.81 36.38 9.96
N ASP A 636 -29.47 36.42 10.05
CA ASP A 636 -28.64 37.62 9.90
C ASP A 636 -27.87 37.61 8.55
N TYR A 637 -27.86 38.74 7.83
CA TYR A 637 -27.53 38.83 6.40
C TYR A 637 -26.31 39.70 6.04
N ASN A 638 -25.66 40.35 7.01
CA ASN A 638 -24.68 41.42 6.74
C ASN A 638 -23.20 41.01 6.81
N GLU A 639 -22.86 39.73 7.00
CA GLU A 639 -21.47 39.28 7.18
C GLU A 639 -21.16 37.97 6.41
N GLY A 640 -19.87 37.70 6.17
CA GLY A 640 -19.38 36.44 5.60
C GLY A 640 -19.64 36.25 4.10
N ILE A 641 -20.13 35.07 3.72
CA ILE A 641 -20.38 34.69 2.31
C ILE A 641 -21.57 35.45 1.72
N ALA A 642 -22.51 35.88 2.56
CA ALA A 642 -23.59 36.78 2.15
C ALA A 642 -23.06 38.13 1.63
N ALA A 643 -21.83 38.52 2.02
CA ALA A 643 -21.12 39.70 1.53
C ALA A 643 -20.24 39.43 0.27
N GLY A 644 -20.39 38.27 -0.39
CA GLY A 644 -19.76 37.97 -1.67
C GLY A 644 -18.32 37.43 -1.63
N LYS A 645 -17.81 37.07 -0.43
CA LYS A 645 -16.50 36.40 -0.31
C LYS A 645 -16.61 34.94 -0.73
N SER A 646 -15.69 34.45 -1.56
CA SER A 646 -15.70 33.05 -2.01
C SER A 646 -15.51 32.06 -0.85
N LEU A 647 -16.29 30.99 -0.88
CA LEU A 647 -16.21 29.84 0.04
C LEU A 647 -14.79 29.25 0.15
N GLU A 648 -14.06 29.24 -0.96
CA GLU A 648 -12.72 28.62 -1.06
C GLU A 648 -11.69 29.26 -0.13
N SER A 649 -11.77 30.59 0.04
CA SER A 649 -10.83 31.37 0.84
C SER A 649 -10.82 31.01 2.33
N TYR A 650 -11.84 30.29 2.82
CA TYR A 650 -11.99 29.91 4.22
C TYR A 650 -11.51 28.50 4.54
N MET A 651 -11.00 27.74 3.57
CA MET A 651 -10.76 26.30 3.75
C MET A 651 -9.28 25.91 3.84
N ASP A 652 -8.40 26.58 3.09
CA ASP A 652 -6.95 26.34 3.05
C ASP A 652 -6.56 24.85 2.85
N LEU A 653 -7.36 24.05 2.15
CA LEU A 653 -7.09 22.62 1.93
C LEU A 653 -5.80 22.37 1.15
N ASP A 654 -5.35 23.37 0.41
CA ASP A 654 -4.15 23.46 -0.42
C ASP A 654 -2.90 23.93 0.36
N LYS A 655 -3.05 24.48 1.58
CA LYS A 655 -1.93 25.01 2.36
C LYS A 655 -1.42 24.01 3.40
N SER A 656 -0.11 23.76 3.38
CA SER A 656 0.58 22.96 4.40
C SER A 656 0.60 23.64 5.77
N ALA A 657 0.92 22.88 6.82
CA ALA A 657 1.14 23.47 8.15
C ALA A 657 2.28 24.50 8.15
N LEU A 658 3.36 24.26 7.39
CA LEU A 658 4.49 25.18 7.30
C LEU A 658 4.13 26.48 6.59
N THR A 659 3.34 26.40 5.51
CA THR A 659 2.85 27.56 4.77
C THR A 659 1.93 28.43 5.63
N ARG A 660 1.15 27.81 6.52
CA ARG A 660 0.25 28.51 7.45
C ARG A 660 1.03 29.18 8.59
N ALA A 661 2.03 28.50 9.15
CA ALA A 661 2.88 29.03 10.22
C ALA A 661 4.36 28.64 10.04
N PRO A 662 5.22 29.57 9.56
CA PRO A 662 6.66 29.32 9.38
C PRO A 662 7.40 28.93 10.66
N ASP A 663 6.96 29.46 11.82
CA ASP A 663 7.54 29.16 13.15
C ASP A 663 7.44 27.69 13.54
N LEU A 664 6.59 26.91 12.86
CA LEU A 664 6.52 25.46 13.00
C LEU A 664 7.89 24.81 12.81
N MET A 665 8.72 25.30 11.88
CA MET A 665 10.03 24.71 11.62
C MET A 665 10.99 24.95 12.79
N THR A 666 10.93 26.12 13.42
CA THR A 666 11.70 26.43 14.63
C THR A 666 11.28 25.49 15.77
N TRP A 667 9.98 25.26 15.93
CA TRP A 667 9.47 24.31 16.92
C TRP A 667 9.89 22.86 16.63
N VAL A 668 9.82 22.39 15.38
CA VAL A 668 10.30 21.05 15.00
C VAL A 668 11.77 20.86 15.35
N LYS A 669 12.61 21.84 15.03
CA LYS A 669 14.05 21.82 15.36
C LYS A 669 14.31 21.82 16.87
N SER A 670 13.39 22.37 17.68
CA SER A 670 13.56 22.40 19.15
C SER A 670 13.50 21.02 19.82
N TRP A 671 12.90 20.02 19.16
CA TRP A 671 12.79 18.66 19.69
C TRP A 671 13.47 17.59 18.85
N TRP A 672 13.85 17.90 17.60
CA TRP A 672 14.68 17.02 16.78
C TRP A 672 16.17 17.28 17.01
N ARG A 673 16.85 16.40 17.74
CA ARG A 673 18.29 16.50 18.02
C ARG A 673 19.13 15.97 16.85
N SER A 674 19.36 16.80 15.84
CA SER A 674 20.09 16.39 14.63
C SER A 674 21.49 15.85 14.89
N GLU A 675 22.17 16.28 15.97
CA GLU A 675 23.51 15.77 16.29
C GLU A 675 23.50 14.30 16.72
N VAL A 676 22.36 13.79 17.19
CA VAL A 676 22.19 12.42 17.70
C VAL A 676 21.44 11.57 16.68
N LEU A 677 20.33 12.07 16.15
CA LEU A 677 19.39 11.32 15.30
C LEU A 677 19.73 11.39 13.81
N GLY A 678 20.68 12.25 13.42
CA GLY A 678 20.92 12.64 12.03
C GLY A 678 19.98 13.74 11.53
N GLU A 679 20.20 14.22 10.32
CA GLU A 679 19.38 15.28 9.72
C GLU A 679 17.94 14.80 9.50
N LEU A 680 16.97 15.69 9.80
CA LEU A 680 15.57 15.55 9.41
C LEU A 680 15.29 16.46 8.21
N SER A 681 15.35 15.89 7.02
CA SER A 681 15.19 16.64 5.78
C SER A 681 13.70 16.83 5.47
N LEU A 682 13.29 18.08 5.27
CA LEU A 682 11.96 18.42 4.77
C LEU A 682 11.84 18.00 3.30
N LEU A 683 10.79 17.25 2.97
CA LEU A 683 10.50 16.83 1.60
C LEU A 683 9.46 17.72 0.92
N THR A 684 9.78 18.20 -0.29
CA THR A 684 8.82 18.88 -1.17
C THR A 684 7.86 17.87 -1.80
N PRO A 685 6.69 18.32 -2.31
CA PRO A 685 5.75 17.45 -3.02
C PRO A 685 6.36 16.66 -4.19
N GLU A 686 7.32 17.24 -4.91
CA GLU A 686 8.05 16.59 -6.00
C GLU A 686 8.97 15.48 -5.45
N GLU A 687 9.72 15.79 -4.39
CA GLU A 687 10.58 14.84 -3.68
C GLU A 687 9.81 13.66 -3.07
N TRP A 688 8.48 13.74 -2.88
CA TRP A 688 7.70 12.58 -2.43
C TRP A 688 7.71 11.44 -3.45
N PHE A 689 7.83 11.75 -4.74
CA PHE A 689 7.71 10.80 -5.84
C PHE A 689 9.06 10.45 -6.47
N THR A 690 10.09 11.28 -6.27
CA THR A 690 11.44 11.01 -6.73
C THR A 690 12.26 10.37 -5.61
N PHE A 691 12.87 9.23 -5.89
CA PHE A 691 13.99 8.77 -5.07
C PHE A 691 15.19 9.56 -5.58
N ASP A 692 15.31 10.82 -5.14
CA ASP A 692 16.34 11.73 -5.64
C ASP A 692 17.72 11.06 -5.59
N GLU A 693 18.36 11.03 -6.74
CA GLU A 693 19.59 10.31 -7.01
C GLU A 693 20.81 10.99 -6.38
N GLU A 694 20.70 12.28 -6.04
CA GLU A 694 21.81 13.12 -5.60
C GLU A 694 21.80 13.46 -4.10
N ARG A 695 20.66 13.30 -3.43
CA ARG A 695 20.49 13.65 -2.00
C ARG A 695 20.35 12.39 -1.15
N GLU A 696 21.35 12.09 -0.33
CA GLU A 696 21.25 11.05 0.72
C GLU A 696 20.28 11.49 1.82
N ILE A 697 18.98 11.40 1.55
CA ILE A 697 17.94 11.71 2.53
C ILE A 697 17.92 10.60 3.59
N GLY A 698 18.36 10.93 4.80
CA GLY A 698 18.25 10.11 5.99
C GLY A 698 16.82 10.11 6.53
N ASN A 699 16.56 10.88 7.60
CA ASN A 699 15.22 10.98 8.17
C ASN A 699 14.37 12.00 7.39
N ALA A 700 13.08 11.70 7.23
CA ALA A 700 12.20 12.47 6.36
C ALA A 700 11.06 13.16 7.12
N LEU A 701 10.92 14.48 6.91
CA LEU A 701 9.80 15.28 7.40
C LEU A 701 8.82 15.60 6.27
N TRP A 702 7.56 15.25 6.50
CA TRP A 702 6.45 15.38 5.55
C TRP A 702 5.47 16.42 6.09
N LEU A 703 5.32 17.54 5.38
CA LEU A 703 4.39 18.62 5.74
C LEU A 703 3.34 18.83 4.63
N PRO A 704 2.47 17.85 4.33
CA PRO A 704 1.50 18.00 3.26
C PRO A 704 0.37 18.97 3.63
N ALA A 705 -0.18 19.62 2.60
CA ALA A 705 -1.51 20.20 2.69
C ALA A 705 -2.58 19.10 2.91
N PRO A 706 -3.70 19.40 3.61
CA PRO A 706 -4.76 18.42 3.86
C PRO A 706 -5.26 17.69 2.61
N ALA A 707 -5.40 18.37 1.47
CA ALA A 707 -5.82 17.78 0.20
C ALA A 707 -4.78 16.79 -0.38
N ALA A 708 -3.50 16.99 -0.08
CA ALA A 708 -2.40 16.16 -0.57
C ALA A 708 -1.99 15.06 0.44
N ALA A 709 -2.54 15.07 1.66
CA ALA A 709 -2.12 14.19 2.74
C ALA A 709 -2.30 12.69 2.43
N GLU A 710 -3.34 12.29 1.70
CA GLU A 710 -3.51 10.89 1.27
C GLU A 710 -2.37 10.43 0.34
N ALA A 711 -1.88 11.31 -0.54
CA ALA A 711 -0.75 11.03 -1.42
C ALA A 711 0.56 10.95 -0.63
N ALA A 712 0.81 11.90 0.25
CA ALA A 712 1.99 11.90 1.12
C ALA A 712 2.05 10.64 2.00
N VAL A 713 0.92 10.22 2.60
CA VAL A 713 0.85 9.00 3.42
C VAL A 713 1.15 7.72 2.60
N GLU A 714 0.75 7.68 1.33
CA GLU A 714 1.09 6.57 0.42
C GLU A 714 2.57 6.58 0.04
N GLN A 715 3.13 7.74 -0.31
CA GLN A 715 4.54 7.86 -0.66
C GLN A 715 5.44 7.58 0.54
N MET A 716 5.16 8.16 1.71
CA MET A 716 5.86 7.86 2.96
C MET A 716 5.89 6.36 3.26
N ALA A 717 4.79 5.65 3.02
CA ALA A 717 4.75 4.21 3.23
C ALA A 717 5.60 3.44 2.21
N THR A 718 5.64 3.91 0.96
CA THR A 718 6.51 3.36 -0.09
C THR A 718 7.99 3.56 0.28
N TRP A 719 8.36 4.75 0.72
CA TRP A 719 9.71 5.06 1.22
C TRP A 719 10.10 4.20 2.42
N SER A 720 9.19 4.08 3.40
CA SER A 720 9.42 3.25 4.59
C SER A 720 9.53 1.75 4.26
N HIS A 721 9.01 1.31 3.11
CA HIS A 721 9.16 -0.07 2.66
C HIS A 721 10.48 -0.25 1.92
N SER A 722 10.86 0.70 1.05
CA SER A 722 12.14 0.62 0.34
C SER A 722 13.33 0.66 1.29
N ASP A 723 13.25 1.40 2.39
CA ASP A 723 14.38 1.56 3.33
C ASP A 723 13.92 1.46 4.78
N ALA A 724 13.57 0.24 5.19
CA ALA A 724 12.73 0.00 6.34
C ALA A 724 13.45 0.09 7.69
N ASP A 725 14.77 -0.05 7.70
CA ASP A 725 15.63 -0.20 8.87
C ASP A 725 16.56 0.99 9.14
N SER A 726 16.61 1.98 8.23
CA SER A 726 17.54 3.11 8.35
C SER A 726 16.90 4.48 8.56
N ARG A 727 15.61 4.67 8.21
CA ARG A 727 14.97 6.00 8.18
C ARG A 727 13.78 6.12 9.11
N ALA A 728 13.74 7.21 9.86
CA ALA A 728 12.52 7.66 10.51
C ALA A 728 11.71 8.58 9.58
N HIS A 729 10.38 8.51 9.70
CA HIS A 729 9.47 9.42 8.99
C HIS A 729 8.58 10.15 9.99
N VAL A 730 8.51 11.47 9.85
CA VAL A 730 7.63 12.34 10.63
C VAL A 730 6.68 13.05 9.70
N LEU A 731 5.37 12.83 9.88
CA LEU A 731 4.32 13.49 9.11
C LEU A 731 3.57 14.47 10.02
N ILE A 732 3.49 15.74 9.63
CA ILE A 732 2.73 16.76 10.34
C ILE A 732 1.70 17.37 9.40
N CYS A 733 0.43 17.35 9.80
CA CYS A 733 -0.68 17.86 8.98
C CYS A 733 -1.80 18.43 9.88
N PRO A 734 -2.48 19.53 9.49
CA PRO A 734 -3.64 20.02 10.22
C PRO A 734 -4.74 18.96 10.32
N ARG A 735 -5.56 18.98 11.39
CA ARG A 735 -6.70 18.08 11.58
C ARG A 735 -7.89 18.47 10.68
N LEU A 736 -7.66 18.50 9.37
CA LEU A 736 -8.62 18.86 8.35
C LEU A 736 -8.71 17.75 7.29
N TRP A 737 -9.92 17.47 6.80
CA TRP A 737 -10.20 16.41 5.82
C TRP A 737 -9.64 15.01 6.20
N THR A 738 -9.58 14.73 7.50
CA THR A 738 -8.86 13.59 8.06
C THR A 738 -9.43 12.23 7.65
N CYS A 739 -10.70 12.18 7.25
CA CYS A 739 -11.40 10.98 6.80
C CYS A 739 -10.74 10.30 5.59
N GLN A 740 -10.03 11.03 4.73
CA GLN A 740 -9.34 10.45 3.56
C GLN A 740 -8.03 9.74 3.93
N TRP A 741 -7.31 10.23 4.93
CA TRP A 741 -5.90 9.86 5.12
C TRP A 741 -5.53 9.41 6.54
N ARG A 742 -6.23 9.87 7.59
CA ARG A 742 -5.84 9.61 9.01
C ARG A 742 -5.86 8.13 9.37
N LYS A 743 -6.86 7.36 8.88
CA LYS A 743 -6.90 5.90 9.08
C LYS A 743 -5.69 5.21 8.45
N GLN A 744 -5.29 5.67 7.26
CA GLN A 744 -4.16 5.12 6.53
C GLN A 744 -2.83 5.48 7.22
N ALA A 745 -2.69 6.71 7.72
CA ALA A 745 -1.55 7.15 8.52
C ALA A 745 -1.41 6.32 9.80
N ASN A 746 -2.50 6.16 10.56
CA ASN A 746 -2.54 5.33 11.77
C ASN A 746 -2.12 3.87 11.52
N LYS A 747 -2.45 3.29 10.37
CA LYS A 747 -2.02 1.92 10.03
C LYS A 747 -0.53 1.82 9.71
N ARG A 748 0.06 2.88 9.15
CA ARG A 748 1.45 2.91 8.70
C ARG A 748 2.41 3.26 9.84
N CYS A 749 2.10 4.31 10.57
CA CYS A 749 2.95 4.87 11.61
C CYS A 749 2.89 4.05 12.91
N ASP A 750 3.91 4.23 13.75
CA ASP A 750 3.98 3.60 15.08
C ASP A 750 3.22 4.44 16.11
N VAL A 751 3.24 5.76 15.92
CA VAL A 751 2.75 6.77 16.86
C VAL A 751 1.87 7.79 16.15
N SER A 752 0.80 8.23 16.82
CA SER A 752 -0.03 9.38 16.42
C SER A 752 -0.24 10.30 17.61
N ILE A 753 0.04 11.59 17.42
CA ILE A 753 -0.06 12.64 18.41
C ILE A 753 -0.97 13.73 17.84
N GLU A 754 -1.82 14.29 18.69
CA GLU A 754 -2.68 15.43 18.35
C GLU A 754 -2.33 16.55 19.32
N ILE A 755 -1.79 17.63 18.79
CA ILE A 755 -1.41 18.83 19.53
C ILE A 755 -2.63 19.76 19.56
N PRO A 756 -3.21 20.03 20.75
CA PRO A 756 -4.32 20.96 20.91
C PRO A 756 -3.98 22.35 20.38
N ILE A 757 -4.99 23.03 19.84
CA ILE A 757 -4.82 24.37 19.26
C ILE A 757 -4.43 25.46 20.27
N ARG A 758 -4.67 25.20 21.56
CA ARG A 758 -4.36 26.14 22.64
C ARG A 758 -2.92 26.07 23.13
N ASP A 759 -2.18 25.02 22.77
CA ASP A 759 -0.88 24.71 23.39
C ASP A 759 0.31 25.34 22.62
N LEU A 760 0.12 25.69 21.34
CA LEU A 760 1.16 26.26 20.48
C LEU A 760 0.90 27.74 20.22
N GLU A 761 1.80 28.61 20.69
CA GLU A 761 1.67 30.07 20.57
C GLU A 761 1.53 30.55 19.11
N PHE A 762 2.22 29.89 18.17
CA PHE A 762 2.18 30.23 16.75
C PHE A 762 1.00 29.57 15.98
N TRP A 763 0.26 28.64 16.60
CA TRP A 763 -0.81 27.87 15.95
C TRP A 763 -2.14 28.06 16.68
N GLY A 764 -2.70 29.27 16.58
CA GLY A 764 -3.84 29.71 17.39
C GLY A 764 -5.25 29.39 16.86
N GLU A 765 -6.23 29.48 17.77
CA GLU A 765 -7.65 29.15 17.53
C GLU A 765 -8.34 30.04 16.51
N HIS A 766 -7.93 31.32 16.43
CA HIS A 766 -8.51 32.31 15.51
C HIS A 766 -7.75 32.45 14.18
N THR A 767 -6.62 31.75 14.04
CA THR A 767 -5.77 31.81 12.82
C THR A 767 -5.76 30.48 12.07
N HIS A 768 -5.76 29.35 12.79
CA HIS A 768 -5.58 28.02 12.20
C HIS A 768 -6.77 27.09 12.38
N PHE A 769 -7.63 27.36 13.38
CA PHE A 769 -8.93 26.74 13.65
C PHE A 769 -8.94 25.23 14.00
N GLU A 770 -8.01 24.42 13.48
CA GLU A 770 -7.90 22.99 13.76
C GLU A 770 -6.59 22.61 14.48
N PRO A 771 -6.62 21.61 15.38
CA PRO A 771 -5.42 20.99 15.96
C PRO A 771 -4.40 20.50 14.94
N LEU A 772 -3.15 20.33 15.36
CA LEU A 772 -2.08 19.78 14.54
C LEU A 772 -1.92 18.28 14.82
N LEU A 773 -1.84 17.46 13.77
CA LEU A 773 -1.60 16.02 13.90
C LEU A 773 -0.16 15.69 13.53
N ILE A 774 0.50 14.88 14.36
CA ILE A 774 1.85 14.36 14.12
C ILE A 774 1.77 12.83 14.06
N PHE A 775 2.37 12.23 13.04
CA PHE A 775 2.52 10.80 12.92
C PHE A 775 4.00 10.46 12.79
N ILE A 776 4.45 9.46 13.55
CA ILE A 776 5.85 9.07 13.58
C ILE A 776 5.96 7.59 13.20
N ARG A 777 6.84 7.31 12.26
CA ARG A 777 7.29 5.98 11.88
C ARG A 777 8.78 5.86 12.22
N PHE A 778 9.11 4.91 13.09
CA PHE A 778 10.50 4.60 13.45
C PHE A 778 11.10 3.53 12.51
N PRO A 779 12.43 3.45 12.38
CA PRO A 779 13.07 2.33 11.71
C PRO A 779 12.68 0.98 12.34
N ILE A 780 12.63 -0.06 11.50
CA ILE A 780 12.56 -1.45 11.97
C ILE A 780 13.94 -1.87 12.48
N TYR A 781 13.96 -2.67 13.54
CA TYR A 781 15.19 -3.19 14.14
C TYR A 781 15.20 -4.72 14.15
N SER A 782 16.39 -5.30 14.29
CA SER A 782 16.64 -6.74 14.09
C SER A 782 16.13 -7.63 15.22
N LYS A 783 15.91 -7.06 16.40
CA LYS A 783 15.43 -7.79 17.58
C LYS A 783 13.91 -7.73 17.66
N LYS A 784 13.29 -8.82 18.08
CA LYS A 784 11.86 -8.84 18.38
C LYS A 784 11.53 -7.80 19.48
N PRO A 785 10.44 -7.04 19.36
CA PRO A 785 9.30 -7.21 18.45
C PRO A 785 9.43 -6.51 17.08
N PHE A 786 10.64 -6.15 16.65
CA PHE A 786 11.01 -5.59 15.33
C PHE A 786 10.45 -4.19 15.03
N ARG A 787 9.38 -3.77 15.69
CA ARG A 787 8.80 -2.42 15.59
C ARG A 787 8.48 -1.86 16.97
N ILE A 788 8.70 -0.55 17.12
CA ILE A 788 8.37 0.19 18.34
C ILE A 788 6.90 0.11 18.70
N ARG A 789 6.00 0.07 17.69
CA ARG A 789 4.56 -0.11 17.92
C ARG A 789 4.20 -1.36 18.74
N HIS A 790 5.03 -2.39 18.69
CA HIS A 790 4.84 -3.64 19.42
C HIS A 790 5.61 -3.67 20.75
N GLU A 791 6.36 -2.62 21.07
CA GLU A 791 7.11 -2.50 22.31
C GLU A 791 6.20 -1.99 23.42
N LYS A 792 5.59 -2.93 24.14
CA LYS A 792 4.46 -2.66 25.04
C LYS A 792 4.79 -1.64 26.13
N LEU A 793 5.92 -1.78 26.82
CA LEU A 793 6.30 -0.90 27.94
C LEU A 793 6.47 0.55 27.47
N PHE A 794 7.15 0.73 26.34
CA PHE A 794 7.33 2.03 25.70
C PHE A 794 5.99 2.64 25.31
N MET A 795 5.14 1.88 24.60
CA MET A 795 3.84 2.38 24.12
C MET A 795 2.87 2.71 25.28
N ASP A 796 2.86 1.90 26.35
CA ASP A 796 2.00 2.13 27.53
C ASP A 796 2.47 3.35 28.34
N LYS A 797 3.80 3.57 28.47
CA LYS A 797 4.35 4.78 29.08
C LYS A 797 4.01 6.01 28.24
N MET A 798 4.27 5.96 26.94
CA MET A 798 4.00 7.05 26.03
C MET A 798 2.51 7.44 26.01
N ALA A 799 1.61 6.46 25.95
CA ALA A 799 0.17 6.73 25.95
C ALA A 799 -0.29 7.45 27.22
N ARG A 800 0.30 7.13 28.38
CA ARG A 800 0.04 7.83 29.65
C ARG A 800 0.54 9.27 29.59
N ASN A 801 1.80 9.49 29.20
CA ASN A 801 2.38 10.84 29.13
C ASN A 801 1.59 11.74 28.16
N LEU A 802 1.20 11.22 26.99
CA LEU A 802 0.37 11.96 26.03
C LEU A 802 -1.04 12.28 26.57
N TYR A 803 -1.60 11.38 27.37
CA TYR A 803 -2.91 11.60 28.00
C TYR A 803 -2.83 12.67 29.09
N GLU A 804 -1.81 12.62 29.93
CA GLU A 804 -1.53 13.62 30.97
C GLU A 804 -1.28 15.01 30.35
N ALA A 805 -0.46 15.10 29.31
CA ALA A 805 -0.19 16.34 28.59
C ALA A 805 -1.48 16.99 28.03
N LYS A 806 -2.43 16.18 27.54
CA LYS A 806 -3.71 16.70 27.01
C LYS A 806 -4.65 17.23 28.10
N LEU A 807 -4.56 16.72 29.32
CA LEU A 807 -5.41 17.13 30.44
C LEU A 807 -4.85 18.34 31.17
N GLN A 808 -3.53 18.56 31.11
CA GLN A 808 -2.87 19.63 31.82
C GLN A 808 -3.26 21.01 31.26
N GLU A 809 -3.77 21.88 32.12
CA GLU A 809 -4.00 23.28 31.79
C GLU A 809 -2.67 24.05 31.73
N GLY A 810 -2.54 24.96 30.77
CA GLY A 810 -1.33 25.77 30.60
C GLY A 810 -0.12 25.01 30.03
N PHE A 811 -0.31 23.80 29.48
CA PHE A 811 0.73 23.06 28.77
C PHE A 811 1.15 23.83 27.51
N LYS A 812 2.45 24.10 27.33
CA LYS A 812 2.96 24.95 26.25
C LYS A 812 3.74 24.17 25.21
N GLY A 813 4.03 24.83 24.08
CA GLY A 813 4.87 24.27 23.01
C GLY A 813 6.23 23.78 23.48
N SER A 814 6.84 24.42 24.49
CA SER A 814 8.10 23.96 25.11
C SER A 814 7.96 22.62 25.84
N ASP A 815 6.82 22.39 26.49
CA ASP A 815 6.53 21.14 27.21
C ASP A 815 6.31 19.99 26.22
N TRP A 816 5.62 20.27 25.11
CA TRP A 816 5.53 19.33 23.98
C TRP A 816 6.93 19.02 23.40
N SER A 817 7.80 20.02 23.27
CA SER A 817 9.17 19.81 22.80
C SER A 817 10.00 18.95 23.76
N ASN A 818 9.79 19.05 25.08
CA ASN A 818 10.44 18.18 26.07
C ASN A 818 9.93 16.74 25.93
N LEU A 819 8.61 16.56 25.88
CA LEU A 819 8.00 15.24 25.75
C LEU A 819 8.40 14.52 24.44
N LEU A 820 8.46 15.25 23.33
CA LEU A 820 8.92 14.71 22.04
C LEU A 820 10.41 14.35 22.08
N ARG A 821 11.26 15.12 22.77
CA ARG A 821 12.68 14.76 22.97
C ARG A 821 12.83 13.45 23.74
N GLU A 822 12.15 13.33 24.88
CA GLU A 822 12.17 12.10 25.69
C GLU A 822 11.72 10.88 24.87
N LEU A 823 10.67 11.06 24.07
CA LEU A 823 10.17 10.03 23.15
C LEU A 823 11.24 9.59 22.16
N TRP A 824 11.93 10.52 21.50
CA TRP A 824 12.97 10.19 20.53
C TRP A 824 14.22 9.58 21.17
N GLU A 825 14.59 10.03 22.37
CA GLU A 825 15.73 9.46 23.12
C GLU A 825 15.46 8.01 23.54
N GLU A 826 14.27 7.72 24.07
CA GLU A 826 13.91 6.37 24.48
C GLU A 826 13.69 5.45 23.27
N ALA A 827 12.99 5.92 22.24
CA ALA A 827 12.81 5.19 20.99
C ALA A 827 14.15 4.90 20.32
N GLY A 828 15.04 5.89 20.26
CA GLY A 828 16.36 5.79 19.65
C GLY A 828 17.24 4.72 20.28
N ARG A 829 17.20 4.57 21.60
CA ARG A 829 17.89 3.46 22.31
C ARG A 829 17.32 2.09 21.94
N ILE A 830 16.02 1.98 21.69
CA ILE A 830 15.36 0.72 21.34
C ILE A 830 15.68 0.31 19.89
N CYS A 831 15.55 1.24 18.94
CA CYS A 831 15.79 0.95 17.52
C CYS A 831 17.27 1.05 17.11
N GLY A 832 18.16 1.50 18.00
CA GLY A 832 19.59 1.67 17.72
C GLY A 832 19.92 2.91 16.89
N MET A 833 19.10 3.97 16.98
CA MET A 833 19.40 5.28 16.41
C MET A 833 20.30 6.14 17.31
N CYS A 834 20.37 5.84 18.61
CA CYS A 834 21.11 6.61 19.62
C CYS A 834 22.06 5.73 20.45
#